data_AF-A0A8C8JVE3-F1
#
_entry.id   AF-A0A8C8JVE3-F1
#
_cell.length_a   1.000
_cell.length_b   1.000
_cell.length_c   1.000
_cell.angle_alpha   90.00
_cell.angle_beta   90.00
_cell.angle_gamma   90.00
#
_symmetry.space_group_name_H-M   'P 1'
#
loop_
_entity.id
_entity.type
_entity.pdbx_description
1 polymer ?
#
loop_
_entity_poly.entity_id
_entity_poly.type
_entity_poly.pdbx_seq_one_letter_code
_entity_poly.pdbx_strand_id
1 'polypeptide(L)'
;MWVSSHLGAIKVILMCMNAAVRATVRVGIYTGAKVYFVHEGYQGLVDGGDNIKLATWESVSMMLQLGGTVIGSARCMDFRAREGRMKAALNLVKLGITNLCVIGGDGSLTGANQFRKEWATLLVDLVKAGKITDDEARKSCHLNIVGMVGSIDNDFCGTDMTIGTDSALHRIIEVVDAITTTAQSHQRTFILEVMGRHCGYLALVTALACGADWVFIPEMPPDEGWEGHLCRRLQRARGSRLNVIIVAEGAMDRAGNPISSEDIKKLVEKNLGFDTRTTVLGHVQRGGTPSAFDRILGSRMGVEAVMALLEATPETPACVVSLSGNQAVRLPLMECVQVTKDVTTAMAEKRWEDAIKLRGKSFENNWNTYKMLAHINPPDTKSNINVAIVNIGAPCAGMNAAVRSAVRIGIIQGHNMLAVHDGFEGLAQGKIEPITWTGVSGWTGKGGSELGTKRVLPSEYIEEISLTIAKFNIHSLVIIGGFEAYMGGLELVQGRDKYEELCIPMVVIPATVSNNVPGSDFSIGADTALNTITSTCDRIKQSAAGTKRRVFIIETAGGYCGYLATMAGLAAGADAAYIYEDKFGIRDLEMNVEHLVQKMKTDVKRGLILRNENCNANYTTDFIFALYSEEGKGIFDCRKNVLGHMQQGGTPTPFDRNFGTKMGSKAVLWITEKLKEVYRHGRIFANTPDSACVLGMKKRALTFQPLAELKEQTDFVHRIPKTSWWLKLRPIMKILAKYNISLDTSEHAHMEHVIKKRVSMPAPLMKKACPPTKHEEEE
;
A
#
# COMPACT_ATOMS: atom_id res chain seq x y z
N MET A 1 -4.08 -8.71 35.87
CA MET A 1 -3.71 -7.74 36.93
C MET A 1 -2.27 -7.96 37.47
N TRP A 2 -1.35 -8.53 36.68
CA TRP A 2 0.02 -8.90 37.10
C TRP A 2 1.14 -8.11 36.40
N VAL A 3 0.82 -7.00 35.72
CA VAL A 3 1.80 -6.20 34.93
C VAL A 3 2.12 -4.84 35.59
N SER A 4 1.64 -4.59 36.80
CA SER A 4 1.65 -3.23 37.38
C SER A 4 2.91 -2.83 38.17
N SER A 5 3.86 -3.74 38.46
CA SER A 5 4.92 -3.45 39.44
C SER A 5 6.32 -3.17 38.88
N HIS A 6 6.57 -3.35 37.58
CA HIS A 6 7.91 -3.14 36.98
C HIS A 6 7.94 -2.22 35.75
N LEU A 7 6.81 -1.71 35.28
CA LEU A 7 6.79 -0.66 34.25
C LEU A 7 7.00 0.70 34.91
N GLY A 8 8.27 1.08 35.11
CA GLY A 8 8.63 2.46 35.40
C GLY A 8 7.94 3.39 34.37
N ALA A 9 7.40 4.53 34.80
CA ALA A 9 6.53 5.36 33.98
C ALA A 9 7.13 5.68 32.60
N ILE A 10 6.73 4.94 31.57
CA ILE A 10 7.20 5.16 30.19
C ILE A 10 6.56 6.44 29.72
N LYS A 11 7.40 7.36 29.25
CA LYS A 11 6.95 8.63 28.66
C LYS A 11 7.45 8.71 27.23
N VAL A 12 6.51 8.88 26.30
CA VAL A 12 6.76 8.88 24.85
C VAL A 12 6.42 10.25 24.29
N ILE A 13 7.27 10.78 23.41
CA ILE A 13 7.02 12.00 22.63
C ILE A 13 6.69 11.65 21.18
N LEU A 14 5.85 12.45 20.53
CA LEU A 14 5.43 12.29 19.13
C LEU A 14 5.61 13.56 18.29
N MET A 15 5.94 13.38 17.01
CA MET A 15 6.11 14.42 15.97
C MET A 15 5.56 13.86 14.65
N CYS A 16 4.85 14.64 13.83
CA CYS A 16 4.36 14.36 12.44
C CYS A 16 3.35 13.20 12.17
N MET A 17 2.37 13.45 11.30
CA MET A 17 1.34 12.54 10.74
C MET A 17 0.29 11.97 11.72
N ASN A 18 -0.94 12.47 11.57
CA ASN A 18 -2.03 12.30 12.52
C ASN A 18 -2.44 10.84 12.83
N ALA A 19 -2.42 9.93 11.85
CA ALA A 19 -2.79 8.54 12.08
C ALA A 19 -1.78 7.79 12.97
N ALA A 20 -0.49 7.99 12.71
CA ALA A 20 0.61 7.42 13.49
C ALA A 20 0.69 8.03 14.89
N VAL A 21 0.54 9.35 15.00
CA VAL A 21 0.43 10.05 16.30
C VAL A 21 -0.73 9.48 17.11
N ARG A 22 -1.93 9.37 16.53
CA ARG A 22 -3.11 8.83 17.21
C ARG A 22 -2.88 7.42 17.74
N ALA A 23 -2.34 6.53 16.92
CA ALA A 23 -2.11 5.15 17.32
C ALA A 23 -1.08 5.07 18.46
N THR A 24 0.01 5.82 18.35
CA THR A 24 1.06 5.85 19.38
C THR A 24 0.53 6.38 20.72
N VAL A 25 -0.27 7.46 20.70
CA VAL A 25 -0.93 7.96 21.93
C VAL A 25 -1.85 6.92 22.54
N ARG A 26 -2.75 6.33 21.74
CA ARG A 26 -3.75 5.40 22.26
C ARG A 26 -3.13 4.12 22.81
N VAL A 27 -2.16 3.55 22.11
CA VAL A 27 -1.47 2.33 22.56
C VAL A 27 -0.57 2.64 23.75
N GLY A 28 0.13 3.78 23.76
CA GLY A 28 0.93 4.19 24.91
C GLY A 28 0.07 4.35 26.18
N ILE A 29 -1.08 5.04 26.10
CA ILE A 29 -2.01 5.14 27.24
C ILE A 29 -2.53 3.77 27.64
N TYR A 30 -2.85 2.91 26.66
CA TYR A 30 -3.34 1.56 26.90
C TYR A 30 -2.35 0.70 27.70
N THR A 31 -1.05 0.86 27.45
CA THR A 31 0.01 0.11 28.14
C THR A 31 0.43 0.74 29.47
N GLY A 32 -0.23 1.82 29.89
CA GLY A 32 0.04 2.53 31.14
C GLY A 32 1.09 3.64 31.03
N ALA A 33 1.59 3.93 29.82
CA ALA A 33 2.54 5.00 29.58
C ALA A 33 1.87 6.40 29.61
N LYS A 34 2.64 7.42 30.02
CA LYS A 34 2.23 8.84 29.93
C LYS A 34 2.78 9.43 28.64
N VAL A 35 1.92 9.67 27.65
CA VAL A 35 2.36 10.16 26.33
C VAL A 35 2.29 11.68 26.27
N TYR A 36 3.27 12.32 25.64
CA TYR A 36 3.36 13.78 25.46
C TYR A 36 3.41 14.13 23.96
N PHE A 37 2.78 15.22 23.57
CA PHE A 37 3.00 15.87 22.28
C PHE A 37 4.18 16.81 22.36
N VAL A 38 4.97 16.86 21.29
CA VAL A 38 5.89 17.96 21.05
C VAL A 38 5.38 18.76 19.87
N HIS A 39 4.97 19.99 20.16
CA HIS A 39 4.51 20.94 19.16
C HIS A 39 5.68 21.51 18.35
N GLU A 40 5.46 21.86 17.08
CA GLU A 40 6.46 22.49 16.21
C GLU A 40 7.77 21.71 16.05
N GLY A 41 7.73 20.41 16.28
CA GLY A 41 8.87 19.53 16.08
C GLY A 41 10.06 19.84 17.00
N TYR A 42 11.29 19.80 16.47
CA TYR A 42 12.49 19.98 17.31
C TYR A 42 12.55 21.36 17.95
N GLN A 43 11.90 22.36 17.35
CA GLN A 43 11.83 23.69 17.94
C GLN A 43 11.08 23.65 19.26
N GLY A 44 9.90 23.02 19.31
CA GLY A 44 9.17 22.89 20.57
C GLY A 44 9.88 22.00 21.61
N LEU A 45 10.72 21.07 21.16
CA LEU A 45 11.58 20.30 22.07
C LEU A 45 12.62 21.21 22.75
N VAL A 46 13.22 22.14 22.01
CA VAL A 46 14.18 23.13 22.52
C VAL A 46 13.48 24.16 23.42
N ASP A 47 12.34 24.68 22.96
CA ASP A 47 11.59 25.74 23.66
C ASP A 47 10.99 25.25 24.97
N GLY A 48 10.53 23.99 25.03
CA GLY A 48 9.93 23.39 26.22
C GLY A 48 8.58 24.02 26.60
N GLY A 49 8.19 23.90 27.88
CA GLY A 49 6.97 24.50 28.41
C GLY A 49 5.70 24.05 27.70
N ASP A 50 4.91 25.02 27.20
CA ASP A 50 3.64 24.78 26.50
C ASP A 50 3.78 24.01 25.18
N ASN A 51 5.01 23.84 24.68
CA ASN A 51 5.26 23.02 23.51
C ASN A 51 5.33 21.52 23.82
N ILE A 52 5.48 21.12 25.10
CA ILE A 52 5.49 19.71 25.53
C ILE A 52 4.28 19.41 26.40
N LYS A 53 3.19 18.94 25.77
CA LYS A 53 1.88 18.78 26.43
C LYS A 53 1.52 17.32 26.64
N LEU A 54 0.98 16.99 27.81
CA LEU A 54 0.46 15.65 28.08
C LEU A 54 -0.71 15.35 27.15
N ALA A 55 -0.64 14.21 26.44
CA ALA A 55 -1.69 13.72 25.58
C ALA A 55 -2.74 12.94 26.39
N THR A 56 -4.00 13.03 25.97
CA THR A 56 -5.11 12.25 26.53
C THR A 56 -5.71 11.36 25.45
N TRP A 57 -6.60 10.45 25.85
CA TRP A 57 -7.31 9.60 24.90
C TRP A 57 -8.16 10.43 23.92
N GLU A 58 -8.75 11.50 24.45
CA GLU A 58 -9.64 12.43 23.77
C GLU A 58 -8.86 13.41 22.87
N SER A 59 -7.63 13.77 23.22
CA SER A 59 -6.83 14.74 22.45
C SER A 59 -6.46 14.26 21.04
N VAL A 60 -6.53 12.95 20.77
CA VAL A 60 -6.32 12.36 19.44
C VAL A 60 -7.59 11.92 18.73
N SER A 61 -8.74 12.37 19.22
CA SER A 61 -10.03 12.16 18.59
C SER A 61 -10.16 12.98 17.29
N MET A 62 -10.83 12.46 16.25
CA MET A 62 -10.95 13.09 14.92
C MET A 62 -9.64 13.35 14.16
N MET A 63 -8.52 12.77 14.58
CA MET A 63 -7.24 13.00 13.89
C MET A 63 -7.07 12.23 12.58
N LEU A 64 -7.71 11.07 12.41
CA LEU A 64 -7.44 10.15 11.28
C LEU A 64 -7.70 10.77 9.91
N GLN A 65 -8.73 11.60 9.78
CA GLN A 65 -9.13 12.22 8.53
C GLN A 65 -8.46 13.58 8.29
N LEU A 66 -7.74 14.12 9.26
CA LEU A 66 -7.08 15.42 9.13
C LEU A 66 -5.78 15.27 8.32
N GLY A 67 -5.63 16.11 7.31
CA GLY A 67 -4.37 16.27 6.60
C GLY A 67 -3.29 16.93 7.45
N GLY A 68 -2.04 16.82 7.01
CA GLY A 68 -0.89 17.41 7.70
C GLY A 68 -0.67 16.84 9.10
N THR A 69 -0.23 17.71 10.01
CA THR A 69 0.13 17.34 11.38
C THR A 69 -0.48 18.36 12.34
N VAL A 70 -1.42 17.92 13.19
CA VAL A 70 -2.11 18.80 14.15
C VAL A 70 -1.17 19.36 15.23
N ILE A 71 -0.05 18.67 15.50
CA ILE A 71 0.99 19.13 16.43
C ILE A 71 2.00 20.08 15.77
N GLY A 72 1.85 20.44 14.50
CA GLY A 72 2.79 21.31 13.79
C GLY A 72 4.15 20.66 13.52
N SER A 73 5.01 21.40 12.82
CA SER A 73 6.37 20.96 12.47
C SER A 73 7.15 22.16 11.94
N ALA A 74 8.11 22.66 12.73
CA ALA A 74 8.98 23.76 12.32
C ALA A 74 10.40 23.27 11.98
N ARG A 75 11.09 24.01 11.10
CA ARG A 75 12.54 23.85 10.93
C ARG A 75 13.22 24.40 12.17
N CYS A 76 14.12 23.63 12.77
CA CYS A 76 14.83 24.04 13.97
C CYS A 76 16.33 24.20 13.67
N MET A 77 16.83 25.44 13.72
CA MET A 77 18.26 25.73 13.59
C MET A 77 18.98 25.48 14.92
N ASP A 78 18.35 25.82 16.04
CA ASP A 78 18.93 25.68 17.39
C ASP A 78 19.33 24.24 17.71
N PHE A 79 18.52 23.25 17.31
CA PHE A 79 18.80 21.83 17.55
C PHE A 79 20.02 21.30 16.78
N ARG A 80 20.50 22.05 15.76
CA ARG A 80 21.78 21.73 15.09
C ARG A 80 22.98 22.06 15.99
N ALA A 81 22.85 23.04 16.88
CA ALA A 81 23.86 23.35 17.88
C ALA A 81 23.74 22.43 19.10
N ARG A 82 24.88 22.13 19.74
CA ARG A 82 24.91 21.33 20.98
C ARG A 82 24.13 22.00 22.11
N GLU A 83 24.14 23.33 22.17
CA GLU A 83 23.38 24.11 23.16
C GLU A 83 21.86 23.91 23.04
N GLY A 84 21.31 23.92 21.81
CA GLY A 84 19.90 23.63 21.59
C GLY A 84 19.54 22.20 22.00
N ARG A 85 20.40 21.22 21.67
CA ARG A 85 20.23 19.83 22.15
C ARG A 85 20.32 19.73 23.67
N MET A 86 21.16 20.52 24.32
CA MET A 86 21.25 20.57 25.79
C MET A 86 19.97 21.14 26.41
N LYS A 87 19.37 22.20 25.83
CA LYS A 87 18.05 22.71 26.25
C LYS A 87 16.95 21.66 26.08
N ALA A 88 16.93 20.97 24.94
CA ALA A 88 16.01 19.88 24.68
C ALA A 88 16.16 18.74 25.71
N ALA A 89 17.38 18.30 26.00
CA ALA A 89 17.64 17.27 27.00
C ALA A 89 17.18 17.69 28.40
N LEU A 90 17.41 18.95 28.79
CA LEU A 90 16.92 19.50 30.05
C LEU A 90 15.39 19.38 30.16
N ASN A 91 14.65 19.80 29.13
CA ASN A 91 13.19 19.75 29.12
C ASN A 91 12.68 18.30 29.27
N LEU A 92 13.31 17.35 28.58
CA LEU A 92 12.97 15.92 28.68
C LEU A 92 13.22 15.35 30.08
N VAL A 93 14.40 15.61 30.65
CA VAL A 93 14.80 15.10 31.96
C VAL A 93 13.89 15.66 33.05
N LYS A 94 13.54 16.95 33.01
CA LYS A 94 12.60 17.57 33.97
C LYS A 94 11.22 16.95 33.92
N LEU A 95 10.79 16.52 32.73
CA LEU A 95 9.55 15.77 32.55
C LEU A 95 9.74 14.27 32.75
N GLY A 96 10.94 13.77 33.07
CA GLY A 96 11.26 12.35 33.25
C GLY A 96 11.06 11.49 32.00
N ILE A 97 11.26 12.07 30.82
CA ILE A 97 11.01 11.43 29.52
C ILE A 97 12.28 10.73 29.03
N THR A 98 12.18 9.43 28.78
CA THR A 98 13.30 8.56 28.35
C THR A 98 13.05 7.83 27.02
N ASN A 99 11.86 8.00 26.43
CA ASN A 99 11.50 7.37 25.16
C ASN A 99 10.99 8.44 24.18
N LEU A 100 11.51 8.42 22.96
CA LEU A 100 11.21 9.40 21.93
C LEU A 100 10.78 8.70 20.64
N CYS A 101 9.57 8.99 20.17
CA CYS A 101 9.05 8.53 18.89
C CYS A 101 9.06 9.69 17.88
N VAL A 102 9.91 9.58 16.85
CA VAL A 102 10.08 10.62 15.84
C VAL A 102 9.44 10.16 14.53
N ILE A 103 8.45 10.90 14.03
CA ILE A 103 7.87 10.66 12.70
C ILE A 103 8.31 11.80 11.79
N GLY A 104 8.90 11.46 10.65
CA GLY A 104 9.36 12.46 9.69
C GLY A 104 10.27 11.88 8.62
N GLY A 105 10.96 12.77 7.89
CA GLY A 105 11.92 12.37 6.87
C GLY A 105 13.27 11.93 7.44
N ASP A 106 14.17 11.54 6.54
CA ASP A 106 15.54 11.11 6.79
C ASP A 106 16.34 12.05 7.72
N GLY A 107 16.23 13.37 7.51
CA GLY A 107 16.92 14.39 8.29
C GLY A 107 16.48 14.40 9.76
N SER A 108 15.17 14.28 10.01
CA SER A 108 14.62 14.26 11.36
C SER A 108 15.07 13.01 12.12
N LEU A 109 15.07 11.85 11.45
CA LEU A 109 15.49 10.60 12.05
C LEU A 109 17.00 10.57 12.32
N THR A 110 17.80 11.12 11.41
CA THR A 110 19.25 11.27 11.62
C THR A 110 19.56 12.16 12.83
N GLY A 111 18.84 13.29 12.96
CA GLY A 111 18.96 14.18 14.12
C GLY A 111 18.58 13.49 15.43
N ALA A 112 17.56 12.63 15.41
CA ALA A 112 17.14 11.84 16.56
C ALA A 112 18.26 10.90 17.01
N ASN A 113 18.86 10.15 16.09
CA ASN A 113 19.95 9.24 16.42
C ASN A 113 21.19 9.96 16.97
N GLN A 114 21.53 11.14 16.41
CA GLN A 114 22.62 11.95 16.95
C GLN A 114 22.33 12.39 18.38
N PHE A 115 21.09 12.81 18.65
CA PHE A 115 20.65 13.20 19.99
C PHE A 115 20.75 12.06 21.00
N ARG A 116 20.36 10.82 20.62
CA ARG A 116 20.56 9.62 21.46
C ARG A 116 22.03 9.32 21.73
N LYS A 117 22.91 9.42 20.73
CA LYS A 117 24.36 9.17 20.90
C LYS A 117 25.00 10.18 21.86
N GLU A 118 24.60 11.44 21.76
CA GLU A 118 25.13 12.50 22.62
C GLU A 118 24.51 12.51 24.02
N TRP A 119 23.40 11.80 24.24
CA TRP A 119 22.58 11.85 25.45
C TRP A 119 23.38 11.79 26.75
N ALA A 120 24.22 10.77 26.93
CA ALA A 120 25.02 10.60 28.14
C ALA A 120 25.95 11.82 28.39
N THR A 121 26.57 12.35 27.33
CA THR A 121 27.43 13.54 27.45
C THR A 121 26.64 14.81 27.75
N LEU A 122 25.42 14.94 27.20
CA LEU A 122 24.54 16.07 27.50
C LEU A 122 24.10 16.06 28.95
N LEU A 123 23.82 14.89 29.54
CA LEU A 123 23.49 14.78 30.96
C LEU A 123 24.65 15.19 31.86
N VAL A 124 25.88 14.75 31.55
CA VAL A 124 27.09 15.15 32.30
C VAL A 124 27.26 16.67 32.26
N ASP A 125 27.07 17.29 31.10
CA ASP A 125 27.18 18.74 30.95
C ASP A 125 26.07 19.48 31.73
N LEU A 126 24.84 18.94 31.74
CA LEU A 126 23.71 19.51 32.50
C LEU A 126 23.89 19.42 34.01
N VAL A 127 24.47 18.32 34.52
CA VAL A 127 24.83 18.16 35.94
C VAL A 127 25.94 19.14 36.32
N LYS A 128 27.00 19.24 35.51
CA LYS A 128 28.09 20.21 35.72
C LYS A 128 27.59 21.66 35.72
N ALA A 129 26.62 21.97 34.88
CA ALA A 129 25.99 23.28 34.82
C ALA A 129 24.96 23.54 35.95
N GLY A 130 24.75 22.58 36.86
CA GLY A 130 23.81 22.69 37.98
C GLY A 130 22.33 22.74 37.56
N LYS A 131 21.99 22.35 36.33
CA LYS A 131 20.61 22.45 35.80
C LYS A 131 19.75 21.22 36.15
N ILE A 132 20.39 20.06 36.35
CA ILE A 132 19.76 18.83 36.80
C ILE A 132 20.56 18.21 37.95
N THR A 133 19.91 17.41 38.77
CA THR A 133 20.54 16.64 39.86
C THR A 133 21.11 15.32 39.35
N ASP A 134 22.05 14.73 40.10
CA ASP A 134 22.57 13.38 39.81
C ASP A 134 21.48 12.31 39.80
N ASP A 135 20.44 12.44 40.63
CA ASP A 135 19.31 11.50 40.68
C ASP A 135 18.43 11.62 39.41
N GLU A 136 18.14 12.84 38.95
CA GLU A 136 17.46 13.07 37.68
C GLU A 136 18.26 12.49 36.50
N ALA A 137 19.58 12.68 36.48
CA ALA A 137 20.46 12.13 35.46
C ALA A 137 20.49 10.59 35.49
N ARG A 138 20.49 9.95 36.68
CA ARG A 138 20.43 8.49 36.81
C ARG A 138 19.10 7.92 36.35
N LYS A 139 17.98 8.55 36.72
CA LYS A 139 16.63 8.12 36.30
C LYS A 139 16.43 8.23 34.78
N SER A 140 17.12 9.15 34.14
CA SER A 140 17.07 9.37 32.68
C SER A 140 18.37 8.96 31.97
N CYS A 141 19.10 7.97 32.49
CA CYS A 141 20.44 7.63 32.02
C CYS A 141 20.52 7.20 30.53
N HIS A 142 19.41 6.78 29.94
CA HIS A 142 19.32 6.38 28.54
C HIS A 142 18.13 7.06 27.85
N LEU A 143 18.26 7.23 26.53
CA LEU A 143 17.19 7.69 25.64
C LEU A 143 16.95 6.63 24.57
N ASN A 144 15.75 6.07 24.56
CA ASN A 144 15.31 5.14 23.53
C ASN A 144 14.65 5.91 22.38
N ILE A 145 14.96 5.51 21.15
CA ILE A 145 14.42 6.17 19.96
C ILE A 145 13.81 5.13 19.03
N VAL A 146 12.58 5.41 18.62
CA VAL A 146 11.94 4.75 17.49
C VAL A 146 11.56 5.79 16.44
N GLY A 147 11.88 5.48 15.19
CA GLY A 147 11.54 6.29 14.03
C GLY A 147 10.33 5.72 13.28
N MET A 148 9.56 6.59 12.66
CA MET A 148 8.63 6.25 11.58
C MET A 148 8.85 7.23 10.44
N VAL A 149 8.72 6.76 9.20
CA VAL A 149 9.02 7.60 8.04
C VAL A 149 7.74 8.25 7.52
N GLY A 150 7.63 9.56 7.77
CA GLY A 150 6.56 10.40 7.23
C GLY A 150 7.11 11.27 6.11
N SER A 151 6.84 10.88 4.86
CA SER A 151 7.31 11.56 3.65
C SER A 151 6.38 11.23 2.48
N ILE A 152 6.16 12.20 1.58
CA ILE A 152 5.46 11.92 0.33
C ILE A 152 6.42 11.34 -0.74
N ASP A 153 7.71 11.63 -0.62
CA ASP A 153 8.72 11.40 -1.66
C ASP A 153 9.00 9.90 -1.88
N ASN A 154 8.74 9.06 -0.86
CA ASN A 154 9.13 7.64 -0.80
C ASN A 154 10.62 7.40 -1.07
N ASP A 155 11.46 8.30 -0.54
CA ASP A 155 12.90 8.35 -0.79
C ASP A 155 13.73 7.61 0.26
N PHE A 156 13.12 7.14 1.35
CA PHE A 156 13.79 6.46 2.45
C PHE A 156 13.95 4.96 2.19
N CYS A 157 15.19 4.52 2.00
CA CYS A 157 15.50 3.11 1.76
C CYS A 157 15.27 2.26 3.02
N GLY A 158 14.57 1.14 2.88
CA GLY A 158 14.23 0.21 3.97
C GLY A 158 12.72 0.05 4.19
N THR A 159 11.91 0.96 3.65
CA THR A 159 10.45 0.82 3.63
C THR A 159 9.94 0.76 2.19
N ASP A 160 8.98 -0.12 1.91
CA ASP A 160 8.35 -0.20 0.58
C ASP A 160 7.44 1.01 0.30
N MET A 161 6.89 1.61 1.35
CA MET A 161 6.08 2.83 1.28
C MET A 161 6.30 3.68 2.54
N THR A 162 6.53 4.98 2.37
CA THR A 162 6.51 5.96 3.47
C THR A 162 5.09 6.46 3.72
N ILE A 163 4.79 6.82 4.98
CA ILE A 163 3.47 7.35 5.32
C ILE A 163 3.29 8.69 4.57
N GLY A 164 2.24 8.80 3.77
CA GLY A 164 1.87 9.99 3.01
C GLY A 164 2.07 9.89 1.50
N THR A 165 2.89 8.94 1.03
CA THR A 165 3.14 8.74 -0.40
C THR A 165 1.87 8.35 -1.15
N ASP A 166 1.07 7.45 -0.60
CA ASP A 166 -0.17 7.00 -1.24
C ASP A 166 -1.18 8.15 -1.32
N SER A 167 -1.32 8.95 -0.25
CA SER A 167 -2.13 10.16 -0.24
C SER A 167 -1.69 11.17 -1.30
N ALA A 168 -0.38 11.37 -1.48
CA ALA A 168 0.16 12.24 -2.52
C ALA A 168 -0.17 11.73 -3.93
N LEU A 169 -0.03 10.41 -4.17
CA LEU A 169 -0.44 9.80 -5.43
C LEU A 169 -1.93 10.00 -5.73
N HIS A 170 -2.80 9.92 -4.72
CA HIS A 170 -4.22 10.23 -4.87
C HIS A 170 -4.46 11.67 -5.34
N ARG A 171 -3.73 12.65 -4.79
CA ARG A 171 -3.82 14.05 -5.22
C ARG A 171 -3.32 14.22 -6.66
N ILE A 172 -2.19 13.59 -7.01
CA ILE A 172 -1.63 13.66 -8.36
C ILE A 172 -2.62 13.10 -9.38
N ILE A 173 -3.18 11.91 -9.13
CA ILE A 173 -4.11 11.26 -10.05
C ILE A 173 -5.43 12.03 -10.19
N GLU A 174 -5.95 12.65 -9.14
CA GLU A 174 -7.12 13.53 -9.24
C GLU A 174 -6.88 14.69 -10.22
N VAL A 175 -5.70 15.33 -10.13
CA VAL A 175 -5.33 16.41 -11.05
C VAL A 175 -5.12 15.89 -12.46
N VAL A 176 -4.45 14.74 -12.62
CA VAL A 176 -4.22 14.11 -13.93
C VAL A 176 -5.55 13.77 -14.60
N ASP A 177 -6.51 13.21 -13.87
CA ASP A 177 -7.83 12.87 -14.42
C ASP A 177 -8.61 14.12 -14.83
N ALA A 178 -8.57 15.18 -14.01
CA ALA A 178 -9.18 16.46 -14.33
C ALA A 178 -8.58 17.04 -15.63
N ILE A 179 -7.25 17.01 -15.77
CA ILE A 179 -6.54 17.49 -16.96
C ILE A 179 -6.83 16.62 -18.18
N THR A 180 -6.94 15.30 -17.99
CA THR A 180 -7.17 14.34 -19.07
C THR A 180 -8.45 14.67 -19.86
N THR A 181 -9.52 15.10 -19.17
CA THR A 181 -10.79 15.47 -19.81
C THR A 181 -10.66 16.70 -20.75
N THR A 182 -9.96 17.75 -20.32
CA THR A 182 -9.72 18.94 -21.16
C THR A 182 -8.73 18.65 -22.28
N ALA A 183 -7.74 17.81 -22.01
CA ALA A 183 -6.71 17.43 -22.95
C ALA A 183 -7.26 16.65 -24.15
N GLN A 184 -8.15 15.68 -23.90
CA GLN A 184 -8.85 14.93 -24.95
C GLN A 184 -9.77 15.81 -25.82
N SER A 185 -10.34 16.85 -25.23
CA SER A 185 -11.24 17.80 -25.92
C SER A 185 -10.47 18.66 -26.93
N HIS A 186 -9.28 19.13 -26.57
CA HIS A 186 -8.47 20.03 -27.40
C HIS A 186 -7.28 19.38 -28.13
N GLN A 187 -7.11 18.06 -28.03
CA GLN A 187 -5.96 17.33 -28.60
C GLN A 187 -4.60 17.92 -28.18
N ARG A 188 -4.46 18.20 -26.89
CA ARG A 188 -3.28 18.86 -26.31
C ARG A 188 -2.28 17.88 -25.74
N THR A 189 -1.03 18.31 -25.70
CA THR A 189 0.03 17.65 -24.93
C THR A 189 0.17 18.33 -23.57
N PHE A 190 0.15 17.54 -22.49
CA PHE A 190 0.32 18.05 -21.14
C PHE A 190 1.61 17.54 -20.52
N ILE A 191 2.36 18.45 -19.91
CA ILE A 191 3.56 18.18 -19.15
C ILE A 191 3.24 18.48 -17.68
N LEU A 192 3.28 17.44 -16.85
CA LEU A 192 2.89 17.52 -15.44
C LEU A 192 4.12 17.34 -14.57
N GLU A 193 4.43 18.37 -13.79
CA GLU A 193 5.55 18.36 -12.85
C GLU A 193 5.07 17.91 -11.46
N VAL A 194 5.67 16.84 -10.97
CA VAL A 194 5.32 16.19 -9.69
C VAL A 194 6.46 16.29 -8.69
N MET A 195 6.11 16.33 -7.41
CA MET A 195 7.09 16.36 -6.32
C MET A 195 7.81 15.01 -6.18
N GLY A 196 8.87 14.99 -5.38
CA GLY A 196 9.64 13.78 -5.05
C GLY A 196 11.09 14.04 -4.64
N ARG A 197 11.50 15.31 -4.59
CA ARG A 197 12.83 15.83 -4.32
C ARG A 197 13.86 15.23 -5.28
N HIS A 198 14.62 14.25 -4.81
CA HIS A 198 15.61 13.50 -5.60
C HIS A 198 15.14 12.07 -5.85
N CYS A 199 13.84 11.81 -5.74
CA CYS A 199 13.21 10.52 -5.98
C CYS A 199 12.11 10.63 -7.03
N GLY A 200 12.16 9.73 -8.02
CA GLY A 200 11.18 9.64 -9.10
C GLY A 200 9.99 8.73 -8.80
N TYR A 201 9.81 8.24 -7.56
CA TYR A 201 8.79 7.24 -7.25
C TYR A 201 7.37 7.74 -7.57
N LEU A 202 7.03 8.97 -7.15
CA LEU A 202 5.74 9.60 -7.45
C LEU A 202 5.52 9.73 -8.96
N ALA A 203 6.54 10.20 -9.70
CA ALA A 203 6.48 10.33 -11.16
C ALA A 203 6.29 8.98 -11.86
N LEU A 204 7.05 7.96 -11.46
CA LEU A 204 7.02 6.63 -12.04
C LEU A 204 5.67 5.92 -11.82
N VAL A 205 5.17 5.94 -10.57
CA VAL A 205 3.87 5.32 -10.26
C VAL A 205 2.74 6.09 -10.93
N THR A 206 2.82 7.43 -10.96
CA THR A 206 1.85 8.26 -11.71
C THR A 206 1.84 7.89 -13.19
N ALA A 207 3.02 7.77 -13.81
CA ALA A 207 3.14 7.41 -15.22
C ALA A 207 2.49 6.06 -15.54
N LEU A 208 2.65 5.06 -14.67
CA LEU A 208 1.95 3.77 -14.79
C LEU A 208 0.43 3.91 -14.60
N ALA A 209 0.01 4.66 -13.58
CA ALA A 209 -1.39 4.80 -13.20
C ALA A 209 -2.22 5.68 -14.16
N CYS A 210 -1.62 6.63 -14.87
CA CYS A 210 -2.31 7.38 -15.94
C CYS A 210 -2.01 6.83 -17.34
N GLY A 211 -1.00 5.99 -17.48
CA GLY A 211 -0.56 5.47 -18.78
C GLY A 211 0.18 6.53 -19.61
N ALA A 212 1.05 7.31 -18.96
CA ALA A 212 1.82 8.39 -19.57
C ALA A 212 2.70 7.95 -20.75
N ASP A 213 2.88 8.87 -21.69
CA ASP A 213 3.73 8.70 -22.87
C ASP A 213 5.20 8.93 -22.56
N TRP A 214 5.54 9.63 -21.49
CA TRP A 214 6.93 9.69 -21.03
C TRP A 214 7.00 10.01 -19.55
N VAL A 215 8.06 9.54 -18.89
CA VAL A 215 8.39 9.89 -17.50
C VAL A 215 9.85 10.29 -17.43
N PHE A 216 10.13 11.40 -16.73
CA PHE A 216 11.49 11.81 -16.39
C PHE A 216 11.70 11.59 -14.89
N ILE A 217 12.68 10.75 -14.53
CA ILE A 217 13.05 10.43 -13.15
C ILE A 217 14.55 10.61 -12.93
N PRO A 218 14.99 11.07 -11.73
CA PRO A 218 16.41 11.23 -11.41
C PRO A 218 17.18 9.90 -11.35
N GLU A 219 16.54 8.79 -10.96
CA GLU A 219 17.21 7.50 -10.82
C GLU A 219 17.63 6.89 -12.17
N MET A 220 16.98 7.30 -13.26
CA MET A 220 17.32 6.88 -14.60
C MET A 220 17.15 8.04 -15.58
N PRO A 221 18.16 8.94 -15.62
CA PRO A 221 18.19 10.04 -16.59
C PRO A 221 18.07 9.51 -18.02
N PRO A 222 17.38 10.25 -18.89
CA PRO A 222 17.18 9.83 -20.27
C PRO A 222 18.51 9.73 -21.03
N ASP A 223 18.58 8.84 -22.03
CA ASP A 223 19.75 8.68 -22.89
C ASP A 223 20.08 9.96 -23.68
N GLU A 224 21.30 10.05 -24.23
CA GLU A 224 21.65 11.12 -25.16
C GLU A 224 20.71 11.11 -26.39
N GLY A 225 20.32 12.30 -26.85
CA GLY A 225 19.36 12.44 -27.96
C GLY A 225 17.92 12.07 -27.59
N TRP A 226 17.58 12.07 -26.30
CA TRP A 226 16.21 11.85 -25.81
C TRP A 226 15.19 12.80 -26.42
N GLU A 227 15.61 13.99 -26.83
CA GLU A 227 14.76 14.99 -27.47
C GLU A 227 14.17 14.44 -28.77
N GLY A 228 15.02 13.84 -29.61
CA GLY A 228 14.60 13.21 -30.86
C GLY A 228 13.75 11.97 -30.63
N HIS A 229 14.07 11.19 -29.58
CA HIS A 229 13.28 10.00 -29.22
C HIS A 229 11.88 10.37 -28.72
N LEU A 230 11.79 11.38 -27.85
CA LEU A 230 10.52 11.93 -27.37
C LEU A 230 9.69 12.44 -28.55
N CYS A 231 10.27 13.25 -29.43
CA CYS A 231 9.57 13.78 -30.60
C CYS A 231 9.03 12.66 -31.50
N ARG A 232 9.86 11.65 -31.81
CA ARG A 232 9.45 10.50 -32.62
C ARG A 232 8.30 9.72 -31.99
N ARG A 233 8.34 9.55 -30.66
CA ARG A 233 7.30 8.82 -29.92
C ARG A 233 5.97 9.57 -29.92
N LEU A 234 5.98 10.86 -29.62
CA LEU A 234 4.79 11.72 -29.66
C LEU A 234 4.22 11.81 -31.09
N GLN A 235 5.08 11.82 -32.12
CA GLN A 235 4.63 11.81 -33.51
C GLN A 235 3.95 10.50 -33.92
N ARG A 236 4.42 9.35 -33.41
CA ARG A 236 3.75 8.05 -33.59
C ARG A 236 2.42 7.99 -32.84
N ALA A 237 2.34 8.69 -31.72
CA ALA A 237 1.11 8.89 -30.97
C ALA A 237 0.14 9.90 -31.64
N ARG A 238 0.35 10.36 -32.89
CA ARG A 238 -0.57 11.28 -33.59
C ARG A 238 -2.01 10.78 -33.73
N GLY A 239 -2.28 9.48 -33.57
CA GLY A 239 -3.63 8.92 -33.48
C GLY A 239 -4.25 9.00 -32.06
N SER A 240 -3.44 9.28 -31.04
CA SER A 240 -3.88 9.54 -29.67
C SER A 240 -4.33 10.99 -29.55
N ARG A 241 -5.53 11.20 -28.99
CA ARG A 241 -6.06 12.54 -28.69
C ARG A 241 -5.45 13.17 -27.44
N LEU A 242 -4.57 12.43 -26.75
CA LEU A 242 -4.01 12.80 -25.46
C LEU A 242 -2.55 12.36 -25.42
N ASN A 243 -1.65 13.29 -25.11
CA ASN A 243 -0.27 12.98 -24.75
C ASN A 243 0.01 13.52 -23.34
N VAL A 244 0.49 12.65 -22.44
CA VAL A 244 0.83 13.03 -21.07
C VAL A 244 2.29 12.71 -20.78
N ILE A 245 3.03 13.73 -20.38
CA ILE A 245 4.43 13.63 -19.97
C ILE A 245 4.50 13.95 -18.47
N ILE A 246 5.07 13.05 -17.69
CA ILE A 246 5.27 13.24 -16.25
C ILE A 246 6.74 13.58 -15.99
N VAL A 247 6.98 14.63 -15.22
CA VAL A 247 8.34 15.12 -14.91
C VAL A 247 8.49 15.16 -13.40
N ALA A 248 9.43 14.41 -12.84
CA ALA A 248 9.80 14.58 -11.43
C ALA A 248 10.50 15.93 -11.21
N GLU A 249 10.29 16.59 -10.07
CA GLU A 249 10.96 17.86 -9.75
C GLU A 249 12.50 17.75 -9.74
N GLY A 250 13.03 16.55 -9.45
CA GLY A 250 14.45 16.24 -9.52
C GLY A 250 14.94 15.72 -10.87
N ALA A 251 14.15 15.81 -11.94
CA ALA A 251 14.54 15.31 -13.26
C ALA A 251 15.81 15.99 -13.78
N MET A 252 16.74 15.18 -14.30
CA MET A 252 18.02 15.64 -14.84
C MET A 252 18.46 14.77 -16.02
N ASP A 253 19.38 15.28 -16.83
CA ASP A 253 20.05 14.55 -17.89
C ASP A 253 21.28 13.76 -17.36
N ARG A 254 21.95 12.99 -18.23
CA ARG A 254 23.17 12.22 -17.86
C ARG A 254 24.41 13.07 -17.61
N ALA A 255 24.38 14.35 -17.99
CA ALA A 255 25.41 15.32 -17.67
C ALA A 255 25.19 15.97 -16.29
N GLY A 256 24.01 15.79 -15.69
CA GLY A 256 23.62 16.36 -14.40
C GLY A 256 22.91 17.72 -14.53
N ASN A 257 22.56 18.14 -15.75
CA ASN A 257 21.77 19.35 -15.95
C ASN A 257 20.29 19.07 -15.64
N PRO A 258 19.59 19.98 -14.95
CA PRO A 258 18.17 19.81 -14.66
C PRO A 258 17.36 19.84 -15.96
N ILE A 259 16.35 18.98 -16.05
CA ILE A 259 15.38 18.98 -17.16
C ILE A 259 14.10 19.63 -16.65
N SER A 260 13.81 20.86 -17.09
CA SER A 260 12.59 21.56 -16.67
C SER A 260 11.37 21.23 -17.54
N SER A 261 10.18 21.39 -16.97
CA SER A 261 8.91 21.23 -17.69
C SER A 261 8.77 22.23 -18.85
N GLU A 262 9.34 23.44 -18.73
CA GLU A 262 9.34 24.45 -19.80
C GLU A 262 10.31 24.12 -20.95
N ASP A 263 11.45 23.49 -20.67
CA ASP A 263 12.38 23.07 -21.73
C ASP A 263 11.76 21.99 -22.61
N ILE A 264 11.06 21.02 -21.99
CA ILE A 264 10.30 19.99 -22.71
C ILE A 264 9.18 20.63 -23.52
N LYS A 265 8.47 21.63 -22.97
CA LYS A 265 7.42 22.34 -23.70
C LYS A 265 7.96 23.02 -24.96
N LYS A 266 9.02 23.83 -24.82
CA LYS A 266 9.67 24.50 -25.96
C LYS A 266 10.12 23.51 -27.01
N LEU A 267 10.66 22.37 -26.59
CA LEU A 267 11.08 21.30 -27.50
C LEU A 267 9.89 20.73 -28.31
N VAL A 268 8.79 20.38 -27.63
CA VAL A 268 7.60 19.80 -28.26
C VAL A 268 6.93 20.81 -29.20
N GLU A 269 6.79 22.07 -28.79
CA GLU A 269 6.20 23.14 -29.61
C GLU A 269 7.06 23.42 -30.85
N LYS A 270 8.39 23.56 -30.70
CA LYS A 270 9.31 23.87 -31.79
C LYS A 270 9.39 22.74 -32.82
N ASN A 271 9.49 21.49 -32.37
CA ASN A 271 9.78 20.36 -33.26
C ASN A 271 8.52 19.67 -33.80
N LEU A 272 7.41 19.66 -33.06
CA LEU A 272 6.18 18.96 -33.43
C LEU A 272 4.99 19.88 -33.73
N GLY A 273 5.03 21.14 -33.29
CA GLY A 273 3.93 22.09 -33.45
C GLY A 273 2.68 21.74 -32.63
N PHE A 274 2.80 20.92 -31.58
CA PHE A 274 1.67 20.55 -30.73
C PHE A 274 1.35 21.64 -29.71
N ASP A 275 0.05 21.95 -29.51
CA ASP A 275 -0.39 22.84 -28.43
C ASP A 275 -0.09 22.18 -27.07
N THR A 276 0.91 22.73 -26.38
CA THR A 276 1.50 22.11 -25.19
C THR A 276 1.26 22.99 -23.97
N ARG A 277 0.90 22.35 -22.85
CA ARG A 277 0.67 23.04 -21.58
C ARG A 277 1.47 22.37 -20.47
N THR A 278 2.08 23.20 -19.64
CA THR A 278 2.78 22.79 -18.43
C THR A 278 1.86 22.99 -17.23
N THR A 279 1.91 22.07 -16.27
CA THR A 279 1.19 22.22 -14.99
C THR A 279 2.08 21.72 -13.88
N VAL A 280 2.45 22.63 -12.98
CA VAL A 280 3.21 22.32 -11.77
C VAL A 280 2.22 22.12 -10.63
N LEU A 281 2.08 20.89 -10.16
CA LEU A 281 1.08 20.55 -9.14
C LEU A 281 1.40 21.20 -7.78
N GLY A 282 2.69 21.39 -7.50
CA GLY A 282 3.18 22.02 -6.27
C GLY A 282 2.62 21.34 -5.01
N HIS A 283 2.28 22.16 -4.00
CA HIS A 283 1.95 21.71 -2.65
C HIS A 283 0.57 21.06 -2.49
N VAL A 284 -0.26 21.02 -3.54
CA VAL A 284 -1.52 20.24 -3.53
C VAL A 284 -1.23 18.77 -3.21
N GLN A 285 -0.04 18.28 -3.58
CA GLN A 285 0.45 16.92 -3.33
C GLN A 285 0.73 16.62 -1.85
N ARG A 286 0.90 17.64 -1.01
CA ARG A 286 1.15 17.51 0.44
C ARG A 286 -0.11 17.71 1.29
N GLY A 287 -1.17 18.20 0.68
CA GLY A 287 -2.43 18.53 1.33
C GLY A 287 -3.51 17.47 1.16
N GLY A 288 -4.68 17.76 1.72
CA GLY A 288 -5.85 16.92 1.60
C GLY A 288 -6.00 15.87 2.70
N THR A 289 -7.10 15.14 2.62
CA THR A 289 -7.44 14.06 3.54
C THR A 289 -6.60 12.82 3.23
N PRO A 290 -5.97 12.17 4.23
CA PRO A 290 -5.17 10.97 4.00
C PRO A 290 -6.00 9.82 3.41
N SER A 291 -5.39 9.03 2.52
CA SER A 291 -5.97 7.82 1.95
C SER A 291 -6.22 6.77 3.04
N ALA A 292 -7.10 5.79 2.76
CA ALA A 292 -7.35 4.71 3.70
C ALA A 292 -6.06 3.92 4.01
N PHE A 293 -5.24 3.66 2.99
CA PHE A 293 -3.96 2.98 3.13
C PHE A 293 -3.03 3.71 4.11
N ASP A 294 -2.80 5.03 3.94
CA ASP A 294 -1.91 5.78 4.83
C ASP A 294 -2.42 5.85 6.28
N ARG A 295 -3.75 5.89 6.48
CA ARG A 295 -4.33 5.82 7.83
C ARG A 295 -4.08 4.49 8.51
N ILE A 296 -4.25 3.39 7.77
CA ILE A 296 -3.99 2.04 8.26
C ILE A 296 -2.50 1.84 8.50
N LEU A 297 -1.66 2.25 7.55
CA LEU A 297 -0.20 2.17 7.64
C LEU A 297 0.31 2.91 8.87
N GLY A 298 -0.05 4.18 9.02
CA GLY A 298 0.34 4.97 10.18
C GLY A 298 -0.18 4.37 11.49
N SER A 299 -1.41 3.84 11.51
CA SER A 299 -1.95 3.19 12.70
C SER A 299 -1.17 1.93 13.08
N ARG A 300 -0.81 1.10 12.10
CA ARG A 300 -0.01 -0.12 12.32
C ARG A 300 1.41 0.22 12.78
N MET A 301 2.05 1.19 12.14
CA MET A 301 3.40 1.62 12.49
C MET A 301 3.45 2.25 13.88
N GLY A 302 2.43 3.04 14.26
CA GLY A 302 2.34 3.64 15.59
C GLY A 302 2.17 2.62 16.71
N VAL A 303 1.39 1.56 16.48
CA VAL A 303 1.27 0.44 17.44
C VAL A 303 2.62 -0.24 17.63
N GLU A 304 3.27 -0.60 16.52
CA GLU A 304 4.57 -1.28 16.54
C GLU A 304 5.67 -0.40 17.15
N ALA A 305 5.61 0.91 16.94
CA ALA A 305 6.56 1.86 17.53
C ALA A 305 6.46 1.91 19.05
N VAL A 306 5.25 1.83 19.62
CA VAL A 306 5.08 1.71 21.07
C VAL A 306 5.66 0.40 21.56
N MET A 307 5.35 -0.73 20.91
CA MET A 307 5.89 -2.03 21.31
C MET A 307 7.42 -2.04 21.28
N ALA A 308 8.02 -1.47 20.24
CA ALA A 308 9.47 -1.32 20.13
C ALA A 308 10.08 -0.50 21.29
N LEU A 309 9.41 0.56 21.74
CA LEU A 309 9.87 1.37 22.88
C LEU A 309 9.67 0.66 24.23
N LEU A 310 8.60 -0.13 24.38
CA LEU A 310 8.35 -0.92 25.60
C LEU A 310 9.39 -2.04 25.76
N GLU A 311 9.84 -2.63 24.66
CA GLU A 311 10.84 -3.70 24.63
C GLU A 311 12.29 -3.18 24.61
N ALA A 312 12.50 -1.87 24.42
CA ALA A 312 13.83 -1.30 24.26
C ALA A 312 14.64 -1.32 25.56
N THR A 313 15.87 -1.81 25.46
CA THR A 313 16.91 -1.73 26.49
C THR A 313 17.95 -0.66 26.13
N PRO A 314 18.83 -0.23 27.06
CA PRO A 314 19.89 0.73 26.75
C PRO A 314 20.80 0.32 25.58
N GLU A 315 21.01 -0.99 25.39
CA GLU A 315 21.82 -1.59 24.32
C GLU A 315 21.07 -1.66 22.98
N THR A 316 19.74 -1.55 23.01
CA THR A 316 18.91 -1.66 21.80
C THR A 316 19.21 -0.48 20.86
N PRO A 317 19.64 -0.72 19.62
CA PRO A 317 19.93 0.36 18.69
C PRO A 317 18.65 1.09 18.29
N ALA A 318 18.78 2.37 17.92
CA ALA A 318 17.65 3.12 17.37
C ALA A 318 17.12 2.42 16.12
N CYS A 319 15.81 2.18 16.07
CA CYS A 319 15.16 1.49 14.98
C CYS A 319 14.13 2.36 14.28
N VAL A 320 13.78 2.00 13.06
CA VAL A 320 12.69 2.57 12.28
C VAL A 320 11.66 1.49 12.04
N VAL A 321 10.41 1.79 12.34
CA VAL A 321 9.28 0.95 11.92
C VAL A 321 9.01 1.22 10.45
N SER A 322 9.15 0.17 9.65
CA SER A 322 9.07 0.19 8.19
C SER A 322 8.03 -0.80 7.68
N LEU A 323 7.60 -0.63 6.44
CA LEU A 323 6.75 -1.58 5.73
C LEU A 323 7.61 -2.49 4.84
N SER A 324 7.50 -3.81 5.02
CA SER A 324 8.04 -4.79 4.08
C SER A 324 6.92 -5.71 3.57
N GLY A 325 6.59 -5.60 2.29
CA GLY A 325 5.39 -6.17 1.69
C GLY A 325 4.15 -5.70 2.43
N ASN A 326 3.47 -6.63 3.10
CA ASN A 326 2.30 -6.33 3.91
C ASN A 326 2.55 -6.50 5.44
N GLN A 327 3.80 -6.46 5.89
CA GLN A 327 4.18 -6.61 7.30
C GLN A 327 4.90 -5.36 7.81
N ALA A 328 4.61 -4.97 9.05
CA ALA A 328 5.40 -3.96 9.74
C ALA A 328 6.64 -4.64 10.30
N VAL A 329 7.81 -4.07 10.06
CA VAL A 329 9.11 -4.61 10.48
C VAL A 329 9.92 -3.51 11.16
N ARG A 330 10.86 -3.90 12.02
CA ARG A 330 11.80 -2.99 12.69
C ARG A 330 13.16 -3.10 12.03
N LEU A 331 13.69 -1.98 11.56
CA LEU A 331 15.00 -1.94 10.89
C LEU A 331 15.97 -1.01 11.64
N PRO A 332 17.28 -1.30 11.68
CA PRO A 332 18.26 -0.39 12.25
C PRO A 332 18.26 0.95 11.50
N LEU A 333 18.02 2.04 12.23
CA LEU A 333 17.85 3.38 11.64
C LEU A 333 19.05 3.80 10.79
N MET A 334 20.26 3.56 11.28
CA MET A 334 21.48 3.98 10.59
C MET A 334 21.79 3.17 9.33
N GLU A 335 21.33 1.92 9.25
CA GLU A 335 21.45 1.15 8.01
C GLU A 335 20.57 1.75 6.92
N CYS A 336 19.30 2.05 7.24
CA CYS A 336 18.37 2.70 6.30
C CYS A 336 18.89 4.06 5.81
N VAL A 337 19.40 4.89 6.73
CA VAL A 337 19.98 6.20 6.39
C VAL A 337 21.22 6.05 5.51
N GLN A 338 22.08 5.06 5.79
CA GLN A 338 23.27 4.81 4.97
C GLN A 338 22.89 4.41 3.54
N VAL A 339 21.99 3.43 3.39
CA VAL A 339 21.51 2.99 2.07
C VAL A 339 20.86 4.15 1.29
N THR A 340 20.11 5.02 1.98
CA THR A 340 19.52 6.23 1.36
C THR A 340 20.60 7.18 0.83
N LYS A 341 21.71 7.37 1.55
CA LYS A 341 22.85 8.16 1.07
C LYS A 341 23.57 7.48 -0.09
N ASP A 342 23.69 6.16 -0.06
CA ASP A 342 24.33 5.37 -1.11
C ASP A 342 23.59 5.52 -2.45
N VAL A 343 22.26 5.72 -2.45
CA VAL A 343 21.50 6.07 -3.67
C VAL A 343 21.98 7.40 -4.25
N THR A 344 22.11 8.44 -3.43
CA THR A 344 22.59 9.76 -3.86
C THR A 344 24.01 9.66 -4.41
N THR A 345 24.89 8.91 -3.74
CA THR A 345 26.25 8.65 -4.22
C THR A 345 26.23 7.91 -5.56
N ALA A 346 25.41 6.86 -5.70
CA ALA A 346 25.29 6.12 -6.96
C ALA A 346 24.81 7.01 -8.12
N MET A 347 23.84 7.91 -7.88
CA MET A 347 23.40 8.88 -8.88
C MET A 347 24.50 9.89 -9.25
N ALA A 348 25.26 10.40 -8.26
CA ALA A 348 26.37 11.31 -8.51
C ALA A 348 27.52 10.66 -9.30
N GLU A 349 27.80 9.38 -9.03
CA GLU A 349 28.80 8.55 -9.73
C GLU A 349 28.28 7.97 -11.07
N LYS A 350 27.07 8.34 -11.49
CA LYS A 350 26.42 7.86 -12.73
C LYS A 350 26.19 6.34 -12.77
N ARG A 351 26.08 5.68 -11.62
CA ARG A 351 25.71 4.27 -11.45
C ARG A 351 24.18 4.10 -11.38
N TRP A 352 23.49 4.42 -12.48
CA TRP A 352 22.02 4.50 -12.55
C TRP A 352 21.30 3.18 -12.22
N GLU A 353 21.80 2.05 -12.71
CA GLU A 353 21.21 0.74 -12.39
C GLU A 353 21.30 0.40 -10.91
N ASP A 354 22.40 0.78 -10.26
CA ASP A 354 22.58 0.58 -8.83
C ASP A 354 21.62 1.47 -8.04
N ALA A 355 21.41 2.73 -8.47
CA ALA A 355 20.44 3.64 -7.86
C ALA A 355 19.03 3.02 -7.85
N ILE A 356 18.58 2.44 -8.96
CA ILE A 356 17.28 1.73 -9.03
C ILE A 356 17.25 0.54 -8.06
N LYS A 357 18.29 -0.29 -8.04
CA LYS A 357 18.36 -1.47 -7.16
C LYS A 357 18.33 -1.08 -5.69
N LEU A 358 19.03 0.01 -5.32
CA LEU A 358 19.09 0.54 -3.95
C LEU A 358 17.75 1.14 -3.49
N ARG A 359 16.94 1.71 -4.39
CA ARG A 359 15.54 2.11 -4.08
C ARG A 359 14.66 0.92 -3.71
N GLY A 360 15.03 -0.28 -4.11
CA GLY A 360 14.38 -1.53 -3.73
C GLY A 360 13.48 -2.13 -4.80
N LYS A 361 13.03 -3.35 -4.54
CA LYS A 361 12.32 -4.19 -5.52
C LYS A 361 11.01 -3.58 -6.01
N SER A 362 10.30 -2.84 -5.16
CA SER A 362 9.05 -2.19 -5.57
C SER A 362 9.30 -1.18 -6.69
N PHE A 363 10.31 -0.31 -6.51
CA PHE A 363 10.73 0.68 -7.48
C PHE A 363 11.22 0.02 -8.77
N GLU A 364 12.13 -0.95 -8.66
CA GLU A 364 12.68 -1.69 -9.80
C GLU A 364 11.58 -2.37 -10.64
N ASN A 365 10.62 -3.03 -9.99
CA ASN A 365 9.50 -3.67 -10.69
C ASN A 365 8.62 -2.65 -11.41
N ASN A 366 8.36 -1.49 -10.80
CA ASN A 366 7.60 -0.42 -11.44
C ASN A 366 8.37 0.13 -12.65
N TRP A 367 9.69 0.32 -12.52
CA TRP A 367 10.55 0.79 -13.60
C TRP A 367 10.56 -0.18 -14.78
N ASN A 368 10.75 -1.48 -14.52
CA ASN A 368 10.74 -2.51 -15.56
C ASN A 368 9.38 -2.59 -16.25
N THR A 369 8.27 -2.51 -15.50
CA THR A 369 6.92 -2.49 -16.06
C THR A 369 6.69 -1.28 -16.94
N TYR A 370 7.11 -0.09 -16.48
CA TYR A 370 7.02 1.15 -17.25
C TYR A 370 7.85 1.03 -18.54
N LYS A 371 9.11 0.56 -18.45
CA LYS A 371 10.00 0.41 -19.60
C LYS A 371 9.38 -0.47 -20.69
N MET A 372 8.75 -1.58 -20.31
CA MET A 372 8.06 -2.47 -21.24
C MET A 372 6.86 -1.80 -21.92
N LEU A 373 6.01 -1.11 -21.15
CA LEU A 373 4.81 -0.46 -21.67
C LEU A 373 5.10 0.83 -22.45
N ALA A 374 6.24 1.48 -22.16
CA ALA A 374 6.58 2.78 -22.68
C ALA A 374 7.52 2.73 -23.89
N HIS A 375 8.59 1.93 -23.84
CA HIS A 375 9.72 2.09 -24.77
C HIS A 375 9.75 1.09 -25.94
N ILE A 376 8.73 0.24 -26.11
CA ILE A 376 8.77 -0.84 -27.10
C ILE A 376 7.82 -0.55 -28.26
N ASN A 377 8.38 -0.62 -29.47
CA ASN A 377 7.58 -0.68 -30.70
C ASN A 377 6.96 -2.07 -30.78
N PRO A 378 5.67 -2.19 -31.19
CA PRO A 378 5.11 -3.49 -31.52
C PRO A 378 6.06 -4.23 -32.48
N PRO A 379 6.34 -5.52 -32.24
CA PRO A 379 7.23 -6.27 -33.12
C PRO A 379 6.65 -6.32 -34.54
N ASP A 380 7.52 -6.25 -35.55
CA ASP A 380 7.12 -6.39 -36.96
C ASP A 380 6.60 -7.82 -37.25
N THR A 381 7.02 -8.80 -36.46
CA THR A 381 6.64 -10.21 -36.58
C THR A 381 5.50 -10.55 -35.62
N LYS A 382 4.34 -10.90 -36.17
CA LYS A 382 3.20 -11.41 -35.39
C LYS A 382 3.35 -12.91 -35.17
N SER A 383 3.12 -13.35 -33.94
CA SER A 383 2.91 -14.77 -33.61
C SER A 383 1.51 -15.20 -34.05
N ASN A 384 1.34 -16.48 -34.42
CA ASN A 384 0.02 -17.05 -34.73
C ASN A 384 -0.77 -17.47 -33.47
N ILE A 385 -0.44 -16.88 -32.31
CA ILE A 385 -1.03 -17.21 -31.02
C ILE A 385 -2.14 -16.21 -30.72
N ASN A 386 -3.34 -16.73 -30.42
CA ASN A 386 -4.48 -15.93 -29.99
C ASN A 386 -4.68 -16.06 -28.46
N VAL A 387 -4.62 -14.95 -27.75
CA VAL A 387 -4.86 -14.89 -26.30
C VAL A 387 -6.15 -14.16 -26.03
N ALA A 388 -7.10 -14.83 -25.38
CA ALA A 388 -8.39 -14.25 -25.02
C ALA A 388 -8.37 -13.65 -23.61
N ILE A 389 -9.01 -12.50 -23.43
CA ILE A 389 -9.19 -11.82 -22.14
C ILE A 389 -10.68 -11.70 -21.85
N VAL A 390 -11.08 -12.06 -20.62
CA VAL A 390 -12.47 -12.04 -20.18
C VAL A 390 -12.59 -11.51 -18.75
N ASN A 391 -13.64 -10.71 -18.49
CA ASN A 391 -13.95 -10.21 -17.15
C ASN A 391 -15.13 -10.98 -16.53
N ILE A 392 -14.95 -11.51 -15.32
CA ILE A 392 -15.94 -12.37 -14.65
C ILE A 392 -16.29 -11.85 -13.25
N GLY A 393 -17.57 -11.87 -12.90
CA GLY A 393 -18.06 -11.51 -11.58
C GLY A 393 -18.73 -10.13 -11.54
N ALA A 394 -18.62 -9.46 -10.39
CA ALA A 394 -19.10 -8.08 -10.23
C ALA A 394 -18.05 -7.08 -10.77
N PRO A 395 -18.47 -5.96 -11.38
CA PRO A 395 -17.53 -4.94 -11.80
C PRO A 395 -16.83 -4.31 -10.59
N CYS A 396 -15.54 -4.02 -10.75
CA CYS A 396 -14.78 -3.23 -9.78
C CYS A 396 -13.79 -2.31 -10.47
N ALA A 397 -13.45 -1.21 -9.82
CA ALA A 397 -12.49 -0.26 -10.36
C ALA A 397 -11.09 -0.93 -10.49
N GLY A 398 -10.43 -0.74 -11.64
CA GLY A 398 -9.10 -1.30 -11.92
C GLY A 398 -9.09 -2.52 -12.85
N MET A 399 -10.23 -3.18 -13.11
CA MET A 399 -10.33 -4.26 -14.11
C MET A 399 -9.82 -3.79 -15.50
N ASN A 400 -10.26 -2.60 -15.92
CA ASN A 400 -9.86 -2.00 -17.19
C ASN A 400 -8.34 -1.73 -17.27
N ALA A 401 -7.69 -1.40 -16.15
CA ALA A 401 -6.24 -1.21 -16.11
C ALA A 401 -5.49 -2.55 -16.33
N ALA A 402 -6.00 -3.64 -15.75
CA ALA A 402 -5.47 -4.98 -15.97
C ALA A 402 -5.66 -5.44 -17.43
N VAL A 403 -6.86 -5.28 -17.98
CA VAL A 403 -7.14 -5.59 -19.40
C VAL A 403 -6.20 -4.80 -20.31
N ARG A 404 -6.12 -3.47 -20.13
CA ARG A 404 -5.25 -2.61 -20.94
C ARG A 404 -3.80 -3.09 -20.93
N SER A 405 -3.26 -3.39 -19.75
CA SER A 405 -1.87 -3.82 -19.65
C SER A 405 -1.64 -5.21 -20.25
N ALA A 406 -2.57 -6.15 -20.06
CA ALA A 406 -2.51 -7.47 -20.68
C ALA A 406 -2.53 -7.36 -22.22
N VAL A 407 -3.45 -6.57 -22.79
CA VAL A 407 -3.54 -6.35 -24.23
C VAL A 407 -2.24 -5.76 -24.79
N ARG A 408 -1.73 -4.69 -24.18
CA ARG A 408 -0.51 -4.01 -24.67
C ARG A 408 0.71 -4.92 -24.62
N ILE A 409 0.89 -5.65 -23.51
CA ILE A 409 2.01 -6.58 -23.38
C ILE A 409 1.86 -7.76 -24.34
N GLY A 410 0.65 -8.29 -24.52
CA GLY A 410 0.42 -9.38 -25.48
C GLY A 410 0.75 -8.98 -26.91
N ILE A 411 0.36 -7.77 -27.33
CA ILE A 411 0.75 -7.21 -28.64
C ILE A 411 2.27 -7.04 -28.74
N ILE A 412 2.94 -6.59 -27.68
CA ILE A 412 4.41 -6.48 -27.63
C ILE A 412 5.09 -7.84 -27.74
N GLN A 413 4.49 -8.90 -27.20
CA GLN A 413 4.97 -10.29 -27.37
C GLN A 413 4.58 -10.89 -28.74
N GLY A 414 3.89 -10.12 -29.58
CA GLY A 414 3.46 -10.53 -30.92
C GLY A 414 2.17 -11.36 -30.95
N HIS A 415 1.44 -11.47 -29.84
CA HIS A 415 0.18 -12.23 -29.79
C HIS A 415 -0.99 -11.44 -30.37
N ASN A 416 -1.94 -12.16 -30.96
CA ASN A 416 -3.24 -11.61 -31.32
C ASN A 416 -4.13 -11.61 -30.07
N MET A 417 -4.54 -10.42 -29.63
CA MET A 417 -5.35 -10.28 -28.43
C MET A 417 -6.84 -10.27 -28.80
N LEU A 418 -7.62 -11.08 -28.09
CA LEU A 418 -9.06 -11.19 -28.27
C LEU A 418 -9.79 -10.72 -27.01
N ALA A 419 -10.75 -9.82 -27.17
CA ALA A 419 -11.66 -9.38 -26.12
C ALA A 419 -12.92 -10.24 -26.14
N VAL A 420 -13.24 -10.83 -24.99
CA VAL A 420 -14.46 -11.60 -24.79
C VAL A 420 -15.45 -10.75 -24.00
N HIS A 421 -16.59 -10.46 -24.60
CA HIS A 421 -17.62 -9.65 -23.96
C HIS A 421 -18.56 -10.49 -23.08
N ASP A 422 -19.18 -9.86 -22.08
CA ASP A 422 -20.24 -10.46 -21.24
C ASP A 422 -19.85 -11.75 -20.48
N GLY A 423 -18.55 -11.97 -20.22
CA GLY A 423 -18.08 -13.08 -19.42
C GLY A 423 -18.15 -14.45 -20.11
N PHE A 424 -18.34 -15.54 -19.36
CA PHE A 424 -18.38 -16.89 -19.91
C PHE A 424 -19.58 -17.14 -20.83
N GLU A 425 -20.71 -16.49 -20.57
CA GLU A 425 -21.89 -16.56 -21.43
C GLU A 425 -21.58 -15.98 -22.82
N GLY A 426 -20.90 -14.83 -22.88
CA GLY A 426 -20.48 -14.28 -24.17
C GLY A 426 -19.36 -15.08 -24.83
N LEU A 427 -18.49 -15.74 -24.05
CA LEU A 427 -17.54 -16.73 -24.58
C LEU A 427 -18.29 -17.88 -25.26
N ALA A 428 -19.30 -18.47 -24.63
CA ALA A 428 -20.11 -19.54 -25.21
C ALA A 428 -20.85 -19.10 -26.49
N GLN A 429 -21.34 -17.85 -26.51
CA GLN A 429 -22.03 -17.26 -27.67
C GLN A 429 -21.09 -16.79 -28.79
N GLY A 430 -19.76 -16.85 -28.60
CA GLY A 430 -18.79 -16.35 -29.56
C GLY A 430 -18.76 -14.83 -29.71
N LYS A 431 -19.15 -14.07 -28.68
CA LYS A 431 -19.03 -12.60 -28.60
C LYS A 431 -17.59 -12.17 -28.38
N ILE A 432 -16.75 -12.41 -29.38
CA ILE A 432 -15.31 -12.21 -29.35
C ILE A 432 -14.91 -11.24 -30.46
N GLU A 433 -14.12 -10.22 -30.11
CA GLU A 433 -13.55 -9.29 -31.07
C GLU A 433 -12.04 -9.14 -30.90
N PRO A 434 -11.28 -8.89 -31.99
CA PRO A 434 -9.88 -8.52 -31.88
C PRO A 434 -9.72 -7.17 -31.17
N ILE A 435 -8.87 -7.12 -30.15
CA ILE A 435 -8.59 -5.88 -29.41
C ILE A 435 -7.21 -5.32 -29.75
N THR A 436 -7.16 -4.02 -30.02
CA THR A 436 -5.96 -3.33 -30.52
C THR A 436 -5.33 -2.45 -29.45
N TRP A 437 -4.10 -1.99 -29.71
CA TRP A 437 -3.37 -1.07 -28.83
C TRP A 437 -4.16 0.21 -28.53
N THR A 438 -4.84 0.76 -29.55
CA THR A 438 -5.66 1.97 -29.45
C THR A 438 -7.03 1.70 -28.83
N GLY A 439 -7.58 0.49 -28.97
CA GLY A 439 -8.86 0.10 -28.38
C GLY A 439 -8.89 0.19 -26.85
N VAL A 440 -7.74 -0.05 -26.20
CA VAL A 440 -7.58 0.05 -24.73
C VAL A 440 -7.02 1.39 -24.24
N SER A 441 -6.94 2.40 -25.11
CA SER A 441 -6.43 3.72 -24.72
C SER A 441 -7.38 4.42 -23.74
N GLY A 442 -6.82 5.02 -22.69
CA GLY A 442 -7.59 5.70 -21.65
C GLY A 442 -8.31 4.78 -20.65
N TRP A 443 -8.22 3.45 -20.79
CA TRP A 443 -8.89 2.50 -19.91
C TRP A 443 -8.33 2.47 -18.48
N THR A 444 -7.08 2.92 -18.27
CA THR A 444 -6.42 2.88 -16.95
C THR A 444 -7.21 3.65 -15.88
N GLY A 445 -7.77 4.81 -16.23
CA GLY A 445 -8.53 5.65 -15.31
C GLY A 445 -10.03 5.37 -15.26
N LYS A 446 -10.55 4.40 -16.03
CA LYS A 446 -11.97 4.11 -16.09
C LYS A 446 -12.38 3.07 -15.03
N GLY A 447 -13.45 3.37 -14.30
CA GLY A 447 -14.15 2.40 -13.46
C GLY A 447 -14.94 1.36 -14.24
N GLY A 448 -15.56 0.41 -13.54
CA GLY A 448 -16.40 -0.62 -14.14
C GLY A 448 -15.64 -1.64 -15.00
N SER A 449 -16.32 -2.19 -16.01
CA SER A 449 -15.77 -3.17 -16.96
C SER A 449 -16.19 -2.80 -18.38
N GLU A 450 -15.25 -2.37 -19.22
CA GLU A 450 -15.50 -2.02 -20.63
C GLU A 450 -15.80 -3.27 -21.49
N LEU A 451 -15.32 -4.46 -21.08
CA LEU A 451 -15.66 -5.73 -21.72
C LEU A 451 -17.08 -6.21 -21.34
N GLY A 452 -17.74 -5.58 -20.38
CA GLY A 452 -18.88 -6.17 -19.68
C GLY A 452 -18.42 -7.29 -18.73
N THR A 453 -19.26 -7.66 -17.78
CA THR A 453 -18.96 -8.75 -16.85
C THR A 453 -20.24 -9.33 -16.26
N LYS A 454 -20.25 -10.65 -16.05
CA LYS A 454 -21.38 -11.40 -15.50
C LYS A 454 -20.88 -12.42 -14.48
N ARG A 455 -21.78 -12.90 -13.60
CA ARG A 455 -21.50 -13.90 -12.57
C ARG A 455 -21.80 -15.35 -13.01
N VAL A 456 -22.13 -15.55 -14.28
CA VAL A 456 -22.45 -16.87 -14.86
C VAL A 456 -21.19 -17.73 -14.84
N LEU A 457 -21.33 -19.01 -14.49
CA LEU A 457 -20.24 -19.98 -14.46
C LEU A 457 -20.19 -20.81 -15.77
N PRO A 458 -19.02 -21.34 -16.14
CA PRO A 458 -18.85 -22.03 -17.43
C PRO A 458 -19.46 -23.44 -17.46
N SER A 459 -19.75 -24.08 -16.33
CA SER A 459 -20.33 -25.43 -16.26
C SER A 459 -21.60 -25.62 -17.08
N GLU A 460 -22.44 -24.59 -17.20
CA GLU A 460 -23.68 -24.64 -18.00
C GLU A 460 -23.43 -24.61 -19.52
N TYR A 461 -22.24 -24.15 -19.95
CA TYR A 461 -21.93 -23.87 -21.36
C TYR A 461 -20.57 -24.46 -21.80
N ILE A 462 -20.11 -25.50 -21.12
CA ILE A 462 -18.73 -25.98 -21.26
C ILE A 462 -18.45 -26.50 -22.68
N GLU A 463 -19.46 -27.07 -23.34
CA GLU A 463 -19.39 -27.57 -24.70
C GLU A 463 -19.35 -26.42 -25.71
N GLU A 464 -20.21 -25.41 -25.54
CA GLU A 464 -20.21 -24.23 -26.40
C GLU A 464 -18.93 -23.42 -26.27
N ILE A 465 -18.37 -23.35 -25.05
CA ILE A 465 -17.07 -22.72 -24.79
C ILE A 465 -15.95 -23.48 -25.49
N SER A 466 -15.94 -24.82 -25.43
CA SER A 466 -14.90 -25.62 -26.10
C SER A 466 -14.97 -25.47 -27.62
N LEU A 467 -16.17 -25.51 -28.20
CA LEU A 467 -16.41 -25.26 -29.62
C LEU A 467 -15.96 -23.84 -30.03
N THR A 468 -16.20 -22.85 -29.19
CA THR A 468 -15.77 -21.46 -29.47
C THR A 468 -14.26 -21.32 -29.39
N ILE A 469 -13.60 -21.95 -28.41
CA ILE A 469 -12.14 -21.97 -28.30
C ILE A 469 -11.52 -22.56 -29.57
N ALA A 470 -12.05 -23.67 -30.09
CA ALA A 470 -11.62 -24.22 -31.37
C ALA A 470 -11.89 -23.27 -32.54
N LYS A 471 -13.11 -22.72 -32.64
CA LYS A 471 -13.53 -21.82 -33.74
C LYS A 471 -12.66 -20.58 -33.88
N PHE A 472 -12.31 -19.95 -32.76
CA PHE A 472 -11.46 -18.75 -32.75
C PHE A 472 -9.97 -19.06 -32.56
N ASN A 473 -9.62 -20.36 -32.52
CA ASN A 473 -8.26 -20.85 -32.29
C ASN A 473 -7.60 -20.19 -31.06
N ILE A 474 -8.31 -20.18 -29.93
CA ILE A 474 -7.87 -19.56 -28.68
C ILE A 474 -6.82 -20.47 -28.04
N HIS A 475 -5.63 -19.92 -27.81
CA HIS A 475 -4.47 -20.65 -27.33
C HIS A 475 -4.22 -20.45 -25.83
N SER A 476 -4.79 -19.40 -25.24
CA SER A 476 -4.69 -19.13 -23.80
C SER A 476 -5.81 -18.18 -23.36
N LEU A 477 -6.15 -18.24 -22.07
CA LEU A 477 -7.21 -17.43 -21.46
C LEU A 477 -6.69 -16.65 -20.25
N VAL A 478 -6.91 -15.33 -20.25
CA VAL A 478 -6.73 -14.43 -19.10
C VAL A 478 -8.10 -14.11 -18.53
N ILE A 479 -8.36 -14.56 -17.31
CA ILE A 479 -9.63 -14.36 -16.62
C ILE A 479 -9.42 -13.33 -15.52
N ILE A 480 -10.10 -12.18 -15.59
CA ILE A 480 -9.99 -11.12 -14.59
C ILE A 480 -11.28 -11.06 -13.81
N GLY A 481 -11.24 -11.24 -12.50
CA GLY A 481 -12.48 -11.24 -11.74
C GLY A 481 -12.43 -11.76 -10.32
N GLY A 482 -13.63 -11.86 -9.74
CA GLY A 482 -13.82 -12.21 -8.34
C GLY A 482 -13.79 -13.72 -8.10
N PHE A 483 -14.55 -14.17 -7.10
CA PHE A 483 -14.61 -15.58 -6.76
C PHE A 483 -15.26 -16.42 -7.88
N GLU A 484 -16.19 -15.86 -8.68
CA GLU A 484 -16.71 -16.52 -9.89
C GLU A 484 -15.62 -16.75 -10.94
N ALA A 485 -14.61 -15.88 -11.05
CA ALA A 485 -13.49 -16.09 -11.96
C ALA A 485 -12.61 -17.27 -11.51
N TYR A 486 -12.38 -17.38 -10.20
CA TYR A 486 -11.67 -18.50 -9.60
C TYR A 486 -12.43 -19.83 -9.80
N MET A 487 -13.73 -19.84 -9.50
CA MET A 487 -14.61 -21.00 -9.71
C MET A 487 -14.71 -21.39 -11.18
N GLY A 488 -14.91 -20.42 -12.07
CA GLY A 488 -14.98 -20.70 -13.51
C GLY A 488 -13.66 -21.22 -14.06
N GLY A 489 -12.52 -20.69 -13.60
CA GLY A 489 -11.22 -21.27 -13.93
C GLY A 489 -11.08 -22.72 -13.46
N LEU A 490 -11.57 -23.05 -12.27
CA LEU A 490 -11.59 -24.42 -11.76
C LEU A 490 -12.47 -25.37 -12.58
N GLU A 491 -13.66 -24.92 -12.97
CA GLU A 491 -14.59 -25.69 -13.81
C GLU A 491 -14.00 -25.92 -15.21
N LEU A 492 -13.34 -24.93 -15.80
CA LEU A 492 -12.63 -25.09 -17.07
C LEU A 492 -11.48 -26.11 -16.96
N VAL A 493 -10.73 -26.09 -15.85
CA VAL A 493 -9.68 -27.09 -15.59
C VAL A 493 -10.26 -28.49 -15.43
N GLN A 494 -11.40 -28.64 -14.75
CA GLN A 494 -12.10 -29.94 -14.66
C GLN A 494 -12.65 -30.39 -16.02
N GLY A 495 -13.05 -29.44 -16.87
CA GLY A 495 -13.51 -29.71 -18.23
C GLY A 495 -12.44 -30.30 -19.15
N ARG A 496 -11.15 -30.17 -18.82
CA ARG A 496 -10.03 -30.73 -19.60
C ARG A 496 -10.10 -32.25 -19.78
N ASP A 497 -10.73 -32.96 -18.83
CA ASP A 497 -10.92 -34.41 -18.92
C ASP A 497 -11.87 -34.81 -20.05
N LYS A 498 -12.74 -33.89 -20.49
CA LYS A 498 -13.77 -34.13 -21.51
C LYS A 498 -13.48 -33.44 -22.84
N TYR A 499 -12.90 -32.24 -22.79
CA TYR A 499 -12.68 -31.40 -23.97
C TYR A 499 -11.20 -31.03 -24.08
N GLU A 500 -10.53 -31.53 -25.10
CA GLU A 500 -9.10 -31.29 -25.33
C GLU A 500 -8.82 -29.82 -25.66
N GLU A 501 -9.80 -29.11 -26.20
CA GLU A 501 -9.76 -27.67 -26.48
C GLU A 501 -9.53 -26.83 -25.22
N LEU A 502 -9.93 -27.34 -24.05
CA LEU A 502 -9.71 -26.66 -22.76
C LEU A 502 -8.30 -26.87 -22.19
N CYS A 503 -7.48 -27.72 -22.83
CA CYS A 503 -6.07 -27.96 -22.45
C CYS A 503 -5.16 -26.81 -22.93
N ILE A 504 -5.54 -25.57 -22.62
CA ILE A 504 -4.79 -24.34 -22.87
C ILE A 504 -4.32 -23.72 -21.56
N PRO A 505 -3.21 -22.95 -21.54
CA PRO A 505 -2.80 -22.21 -20.35
C PRO A 505 -3.83 -21.16 -19.94
N MET A 506 -4.11 -21.06 -18.64
CA MET A 506 -5.08 -20.12 -18.08
C MET A 506 -4.48 -19.37 -16.89
N VAL A 507 -4.80 -18.08 -16.77
CA VAL A 507 -4.44 -17.31 -15.58
C VAL A 507 -5.64 -16.53 -15.06
N VAL A 508 -5.89 -16.63 -13.76
CA VAL A 508 -6.91 -15.85 -13.05
C VAL A 508 -6.23 -14.68 -12.35
N ILE A 509 -6.68 -13.47 -12.63
CA ILE A 509 -6.28 -12.24 -11.93
C ILE A 509 -7.40 -11.84 -10.96
N PRO A 510 -7.17 -11.89 -9.64
CA PRO A 510 -8.16 -11.50 -8.64
C PRO A 510 -8.58 -10.02 -8.75
N ALA A 511 -9.85 -9.79 -9.05
CA ALA A 511 -10.47 -8.47 -9.17
C ALA A 511 -11.88 -8.48 -8.54
N THR A 512 -12.00 -7.88 -7.36
CA THR A 512 -13.25 -7.79 -6.58
C THR A 512 -13.06 -6.78 -5.46
N VAL A 513 -14.14 -6.09 -5.07
CA VAL A 513 -14.11 -5.20 -3.91
C VAL A 513 -13.97 -5.95 -2.59
N SER A 514 -14.46 -7.20 -2.53
CA SER A 514 -14.57 -7.96 -1.28
C SER A 514 -13.23 -8.51 -0.78
N ASN A 515 -12.21 -8.57 -1.64
CA ASN A 515 -10.94 -9.23 -1.34
C ASN A 515 -11.11 -10.69 -0.85
N ASN A 516 -12.01 -11.44 -1.49
CA ASN A 516 -12.41 -12.79 -1.10
C ASN A 516 -11.87 -13.90 -2.00
N VAL A 517 -10.92 -13.61 -2.88
CA VAL A 517 -10.35 -14.60 -3.81
C VAL A 517 -9.15 -15.29 -3.16
N PRO A 518 -9.15 -16.63 -3.04
CA PRO A 518 -8.02 -17.39 -2.52
C PRO A 518 -6.72 -17.17 -3.30
N GLY A 519 -5.59 -17.29 -2.62
CA GLY A 519 -4.27 -17.19 -3.25
C GLY A 519 -3.71 -15.77 -3.36
N SER A 520 -4.46 -14.72 -3.02
CA SER A 520 -3.99 -13.33 -3.01
C SER A 520 -4.34 -12.60 -1.72
N ASP A 521 -3.40 -11.81 -1.18
CA ASP A 521 -3.61 -10.91 -0.04
C ASP A 521 -4.46 -9.69 -0.42
N PHE A 522 -4.44 -9.32 -1.70
CA PHE A 522 -5.16 -8.18 -2.29
C PHE A 522 -5.77 -8.56 -3.64
N SER A 523 -7.01 -8.14 -3.89
CA SER A 523 -7.65 -8.12 -5.19
C SER A 523 -7.73 -6.71 -5.73
N ILE A 524 -7.70 -6.58 -7.07
CA ILE A 524 -7.95 -5.31 -7.74
C ILE A 524 -9.36 -4.83 -7.37
N GLY A 525 -9.49 -3.54 -7.06
CA GLY A 525 -10.74 -2.86 -6.71
C GLY A 525 -11.02 -2.78 -5.21
N ALA A 526 -10.30 -3.56 -4.38
CA ALA A 526 -10.49 -3.55 -2.94
C ALA A 526 -10.01 -2.23 -2.29
N ASP A 527 -8.92 -1.64 -2.80
CA ASP A 527 -8.42 -0.36 -2.28
C ASP A 527 -9.34 0.81 -2.65
N THR A 528 -9.88 0.80 -3.87
CA THR A 528 -10.88 1.79 -4.29
C THR A 528 -12.12 1.72 -3.42
N ALA A 529 -12.64 0.52 -3.18
CA ALA A 529 -13.79 0.33 -2.30
C ALA A 529 -13.52 0.81 -0.87
N LEU A 530 -12.35 0.46 -0.34
CA LEU A 530 -11.92 0.86 0.99
C LEU A 530 -11.82 2.39 1.14
N ASN A 531 -11.26 3.08 0.17
CA ASN A 531 -11.19 4.54 0.15
C ASN A 531 -12.58 5.18 0.05
N THR A 532 -13.48 4.63 -0.77
CA THR A 532 -14.87 5.11 -0.84
C THR A 532 -15.56 4.97 0.51
N ILE A 533 -15.53 3.78 1.14
CA ILE A 533 -16.13 3.55 2.46
C ILE A 533 -15.54 4.50 3.51
N THR A 534 -14.22 4.65 3.53
CA THR A 534 -13.52 5.51 4.50
C THR A 534 -13.96 6.97 4.34
N SER A 535 -14.02 7.48 3.11
CA SER A 535 -14.47 8.84 2.83
C SER A 535 -15.94 9.07 3.20
N THR A 536 -16.81 8.07 3.00
CA THR A 536 -18.21 8.14 3.43
C THR A 536 -18.32 8.13 4.95
N CYS A 537 -17.51 7.31 5.64
CA CYS A 537 -17.42 7.32 7.09
C CYS A 537 -17.02 8.70 7.62
N ASP A 538 -16.07 9.38 6.98
CA ASP A 538 -15.64 10.73 7.39
C ASP A 538 -16.77 11.75 7.27
N ARG A 539 -17.52 11.74 6.16
CA ARG A 539 -18.70 12.60 5.96
C ARG A 539 -19.78 12.35 7.01
N ILE A 540 -20.01 11.07 7.33
CA ILE A 540 -20.98 10.67 8.37
C ILE A 540 -20.50 11.11 9.75
N LYS A 541 -19.21 10.96 10.06
CA LYS A 541 -18.61 11.45 11.31
C LYS A 541 -18.73 12.96 11.46
N GLN A 542 -18.57 13.71 10.37
CA GLN A 542 -18.77 15.16 10.37
C GLN A 542 -20.22 15.52 10.67
N SER A 543 -21.19 14.81 10.08
CA SER A 543 -22.62 14.96 10.41
C SER A 543 -22.91 14.63 11.88
N ALA A 544 -22.30 13.56 12.41
CA ALA A 544 -22.40 13.19 13.82
C ALA A 544 -21.82 14.26 14.75
N ALA A 545 -20.74 14.93 14.36
CA ALA A 545 -20.11 15.98 15.15
C ALA A 545 -20.99 17.26 15.25
N GLY A 546 -21.80 17.54 14.23
CA GLY A 546 -22.73 18.68 14.24
C GLY A 546 -23.98 18.49 15.10
N THR A 547 -24.23 17.28 15.61
CA THR A 547 -25.40 16.95 16.44
C THR A 547 -24.98 16.40 17.81
N LYS A 548 -25.75 16.66 18.87
CA LYS A 548 -25.42 16.16 20.21
C LYS A 548 -25.67 14.64 20.27
N ARG A 549 -24.61 13.85 20.50
CA ARG A 549 -24.61 12.40 20.84
C ARG A 549 -25.30 11.49 19.80
N ARG A 550 -24.53 11.04 18.79
CA ARG A 550 -25.05 10.16 17.73
C ARG A 550 -24.15 8.96 17.41
N VAL A 551 -24.76 7.81 17.17
CA VAL A 551 -24.13 6.58 16.69
C VAL A 551 -24.59 6.28 15.26
N PHE A 552 -23.65 5.92 14.39
CA PHE A 552 -23.95 5.44 13.05
C PHE A 552 -23.56 3.97 12.89
N ILE A 553 -24.49 3.17 12.37
CA ILE A 553 -24.26 1.80 11.92
C ILE A 553 -24.16 1.82 10.40
N ILE A 554 -23.00 1.45 9.87
CA ILE A 554 -22.72 1.45 8.44
C ILE A 554 -22.61 0.01 7.95
N GLU A 555 -23.47 -0.36 7.01
CA GLU A 555 -23.36 -1.64 6.32
C GLU A 555 -22.39 -1.54 5.14
N THR A 556 -21.40 -2.42 5.13
CA THR A 556 -20.44 -2.58 4.04
C THR A 556 -20.69 -3.86 3.26
N ALA A 557 -20.32 -3.84 1.97
CA ALA A 557 -20.29 -5.02 1.13
C ALA A 557 -19.20 -6.00 1.59
N GLY A 558 -19.12 -7.15 0.94
CA GLY A 558 -18.03 -8.11 1.12
C GLY A 558 -18.46 -9.57 0.99
N GLY A 559 -19.75 -9.84 0.76
CA GLY A 559 -20.33 -11.15 1.01
C GLY A 559 -20.04 -11.55 2.46
N TYR A 560 -19.52 -12.76 2.64
CA TYR A 560 -19.05 -13.26 3.93
C TYR A 560 -17.61 -12.83 4.29
N CYS A 561 -16.94 -12.03 3.45
CA CYS A 561 -15.61 -11.52 3.72
C CYS A 561 -15.67 -10.19 4.48
N GLY A 562 -15.19 -10.19 5.71
CA GLY A 562 -15.14 -9.03 6.61
C GLY A 562 -14.02 -8.02 6.32
N TYR A 563 -13.27 -8.17 5.22
CA TYR A 563 -12.11 -7.32 4.89
C TYR A 563 -12.49 -5.84 4.87
N LEU A 564 -13.51 -5.46 4.10
CA LEU A 564 -13.92 -4.06 3.97
C LEU A 564 -14.39 -3.47 5.30
N ALA A 565 -15.24 -4.17 6.05
CA ALA A 565 -15.70 -3.73 7.37
C ALA A 565 -14.54 -3.53 8.36
N THR A 566 -13.59 -4.46 8.38
CA THR A 566 -12.45 -4.42 9.32
C THR A 566 -11.46 -3.33 8.95
N MET A 567 -11.03 -3.28 7.68
CA MET A 567 -10.03 -2.33 7.22
C MET A 567 -10.58 -0.91 7.22
N ALA A 568 -11.84 -0.70 6.78
CA ALA A 568 -12.48 0.61 6.86
C ALA A 568 -12.75 1.01 8.32
N GLY A 569 -13.06 0.05 9.19
CA GLY A 569 -13.18 0.28 10.62
C GLY A 569 -11.88 0.80 11.23
N LEU A 570 -10.74 0.22 10.85
CA LEU A 570 -9.43 0.70 11.29
C LEU A 570 -9.09 2.08 10.70
N ALA A 571 -9.31 2.29 9.39
CA ALA A 571 -9.01 3.53 8.68
C ALA A 571 -9.89 4.71 9.14
N ALA A 572 -11.18 4.45 9.38
CA ALA A 572 -12.09 5.45 9.90
C ALA A 572 -11.91 5.63 11.43
N GLY A 573 -11.46 4.61 12.16
CA GLY A 573 -11.46 4.60 13.62
C GLY A 573 -12.87 4.37 14.16
N ALA A 574 -13.46 3.24 13.77
CA ALA A 574 -14.73 2.74 14.27
C ALA A 574 -14.60 2.14 15.66
N ASP A 575 -15.71 2.11 16.37
CA ASP A 575 -15.82 1.55 17.72
C ASP A 575 -16.03 0.03 17.67
N ALA A 576 -16.71 -0.49 16.66
CA ALA A 576 -16.78 -1.93 16.43
C ALA A 576 -16.94 -2.21 14.93
N ALA A 577 -16.53 -3.41 14.51
CA ALA A 577 -16.81 -3.94 13.20
C ALA A 577 -17.30 -5.39 13.29
N TYR A 578 -18.55 -5.64 12.87
CA TYR A 578 -19.16 -6.96 12.85
C TYR A 578 -18.89 -7.66 11.52
N ILE A 579 -18.34 -8.87 11.58
CA ILE A 579 -17.95 -9.67 10.41
C ILE A 579 -18.33 -11.13 10.61
N TYR A 580 -18.32 -11.91 9.54
CA TYR A 580 -18.66 -13.34 9.59
C TYR A 580 -17.56 -14.17 10.26
N GLU A 581 -16.30 -13.82 10.01
CA GLU A 581 -15.13 -14.57 10.49
C GLU A 581 -14.91 -14.48 12.01
N ASP A 582 -15.47 -13.45 12.65
CA ASP A 582 -15.41 -13.21 14.09
C ASP A 582 -16.83 -13.29 14.67
N LYS A 583 -17.23 -14.52 15.04
CA LYS A 583 -18.57 -14.81 15.54
C LYS A 583 -18.88 -13.98 16.77
N PHE A 584 -20.06 -13.36 16.79
CA PHE A 584 -20.55 -12.54 17.89
C PHE A 584 -21.98 -12.94 18.27
N GLY A 585 -22.31 -12.80 19.55
CA GLY A 585 -23.63 -13.05 20.12
C GLY A 585 -24.26 -11.79 20.71
N ILE A 586 -25.41 -11.97 21.37
CA ILE A 586 -26.13 -10.86 22.02
C ILE A 586 -25.30 -10.18 23.12
N ARG A 587 -24.49 -10.95 23.87
CA ARG A 587 -23.60 -10.42 24.90
C ARG A 587 -22.52 -9.50 24.34
N ASP A 588 -22.00 -9.81 23.15
CA ASP A 588 -21.02 -8.94 22.47
C ASP A 588 -21.67 -7.64 22.00
N LEU A 589 -22.91 -7.71 21.51
CA LEU A 589 -23.68 -6.53 21.12
C LEU A 589 -23.96 -5.64 22.33
N GLU A 590 -24.43 -6.23 23.43
CA GLU A 590 -24.67 -5.55 24.71
C GLU A 590 -23.40 -4.85 25.22
N MET A 591 -22.27 -5.57 25.27
CA MET A 591 -20.98 -5.00 25.67
C MET A 591 -20.56 -3.82 24.78
N ASN A 592 -20.79 -3.89 23.46
CA ASN A 592 -20.46 -2.80 22.55
C ASN A 592 -21.39 -1.59 22.74
N VAL A 593 -22.67 -1.81 23.06
CA VAL A 593 -23.60 -0.74 23.41
C VAL A 593 -23.19 -0.06 24.72
N GLU A 594 -22.92 -0.84 25.77
CA GLU A 594 -22.43 -0.33 27.05
C GLU A 594 -21.15 0.49 26.88
N HIS A 595 -20.22 -0.01 26.07
CA HIS A 595 -18.99 0.70 25.73
C HIS A 595 -19.28 2.07 25.11
N LEU A 596 -20.21 2.14 24.14
CA LEU A 596 -20.63 3.41 23.56
C LEU A 596 -21.35 4.31 24.56
N VAL A 597 -22.20 3.75 25.43
CA VAL A 597 -22.87 4.51 26.49
C VAL A 597 -21.85 5.19 27.40
N GLN A 598 -20.82 4.47 27.85
CA GLN A 598 -19.77 5.06 28.69
C GLN A 598 -18.96 6.09 27.91
N LYS A 599 -18.65 5.82 26.64
CA LYS A 599 -17.97 6.78 25.76
C LYS A 599 -18.75 8.08 25.59
N MET A 600 -20.08 8.04 25.46
CA MET A 600 -20.94 9.22 25.29
C MET A 600 -21.02 10.13 26.53
N LYS A 601 -20.60 9.62 27.70
CA LYS A 601 -20.46 10.39 28.94
C LYS A 601 -19.18 11.22 28.97
N THR A 602 -18.19 10.92 28.12
CA THR A 602 -16.96 11.72 27.99
C THR A 602 -17.14 12.85 26.97
N ASP A 603 -16.04 13.55 26.64
CA ASP A 603 -16.04 14.58 25.59
C ASP A 603 -16.29 14.02 24.18
N VAL A 604 -16.13 12.71 23.97
CA VAL A 604 -16.34 12.07 22.66
C VAL A 604 -17.78 11.61 22.49
N LYS A 605 -18.63 12.55 22.03
CA LYS A 605 -20.08 12.36 21.88
C LYS A 605 -20.52 11.72 20.55
N ARG A 606 -19.76 10.74 20.03
CA ARG A 606 -20.10 10.07 18.76
C ARG A 606 -19.67 8.60 18.72
N GLY A 607 -20.41 7.78 17.99
CA GLY A 607 -20.11 6.38 17.75
C GLY A 607 -20.13 6.01 16.26
N LEU A 608 -19.26 5.10 15.86
CA LEU A 608 -19.26 4.52 14.52
C LEU A 608 -19.14 3.01 14.60
N ILE A 609 -20.07 2.30 13.97
CA ILE A 609 -20.11 0.84 13.90
C ILE A 609 -20.11 0.45 12.43
N LEU A 610 -19.24 -0.47 12.03
CA LEU A 610 -19.31 -1.10 10.72
C LEU A 610 -19.89 -2.51 10.84
N ARG A 611 -20.66 -2.92 9.85
CA ARG A 611 -21.24 -4.25 9.75
C ARG A 611 -21.06 -4.75 8.32
N ASN A 612 -20.44 -5.91 8.16
CA ASN A 612 -20.43 -6.60 6.88
C ASN A 612 -21.82 -7.22 6.59
N GLU A 613 -22.28 -7.13 5.33
CA GLU A 613 -23.62 -7.51 4.89
C GLU A 613 -24.06 -8.94 5.28
N ASN A 614 -23.15 -9.92 5.25
CA ASN A 614 -23.45 -11.32 5.58
C ASN A 614 -22.78 -11.79 6.87
N CYS A 615 -22.51 -10.87 7.81
CA CYS A 615 -21.87 -11.24 9.08
C CYS A 615 -22.72 -12.22 9.91
N ASN A 616 -24.05 -12.09 9.87
CA ASN A 616 -25.01 -12.94 10.57
C ASN A 616 -26.39 -12.78 9.91
N ALA A 617 -27.15 -13.87 9.77
CA ALA A 617 -28.47 -13.86 9.14
C ALA A 617 -29.55 -13.18 10.01
N ASN A 618 -29.45 -13.28 11.34
CA ASN A 618 -30.45 -12.76 12.28
C ASN A 618 -30.07 -11.37 12.81
N TYR A 619 -28.77 -11.13 13.04
CA TYR A 619 -28.27 -9.82 13.46
C TYR A 619 -28.07 -8.91 12.24
N THR A 620 -29.19 -8.56 11.62
CA THR A 620 -29.26 -7.64 10.49
C THR A 620 -28.93 -6.21 10.91
N THR A 621 -28.64 -5.34 9.95
CA THR A 621 -28.46 -3.90 10.20
C THR A 621 -29.68 -3.30 10.92
N ASP A 622 -30.88 -3.79 10.61
CA ASP A 622 -32.13 -3.32 11.21
C ASP A 622 -32.27 -3.78 12.66
N PHE A 623 -31.91 -5.03 12.94
CA PHE A 623 -31.88 -5.54 14.31
C PHE A 623 -30.86 -4.78 15.17
N ILE A 624 -29.62 -4.64 14.70
CA ILE A 624 -28.57 -3.93 15.43
C ILE A 624 -28.98 -2.46 15.64
N PHE A 625 -29.59 -1.84 14.63
CA PHE A 625 -30.14 -0.49 14.74
C PHE A 625 -31.22 -0.38 15.81
N ALA A 626 -32.20 -1.29 15.83
CA ALA A 626 -33.27 -1.28 16.82
C ALA A 626 -32.71 -1.47 18.24
N LEU A 627 -31.80 -2.45 18.42
CA LEU A 627 -31.14 -2.73 19.69
C LEU A 627 -30.39 -1.49 20.20
N TYR A 628 -29.51 -0.91 19.38
CA TYR A 628 -28.73 0.27 19.78
C TYR A 628 -29.60 1.50 20.04
N SER A 629 -30.74 1.61 19.36
CA SER A 629 -31.69 2.72 19.56
C SER A 629 -32.43 2.62 20.88
N GLU A 630 -32.85 1.41 21.27
CA GLU A 630 -33.59 1.22 22.53
C GLU A 630 -32.64 1.23 23.74
N GLU A 631 -31.52 0.51 23.67
CA GLU A 631 -30.54 0.48 24.77
C GLU A 631 -29.78 1.81 24.92
N GLY A 632 -29.63 2.58 23.84
CA GLY A 632 -29.00 3.90 23.84
C GLY A 632 -29.94 5.04 24.25
N LYS A 633 -31.22 4.76 24.50
CA LYS A 633 -32.29 5.75 24.66
C LYS A 633 -32.00 6.71 25.82
N GLY A 634 -32.21 8.00 25.55
CA GLY A 634 -31.88 9.08 26.49
C GLY A 634 -30.38 9.43 26.57
N ILE A 635 -29.50 8.62 25.97
CA ILE A 635 -28.05 8.86 25.97
C ILE A 635 -27.58 9.28 24.58
N PHE A 636 -27.92 8.53 23.53
CA PHE A 636 -27.58 8.85 22.14
C PHE A 636 -28.69 8.46 21.16
N ASP A 637 -28.69 9.13 20.00
CA ASP A 637 -29.53 8.76 18.85
C ASP A 637 -28.75 7.82 17.91
N CYS A 638 -29.43 6.86 17.29
CA CYS A 638 -28.82 5.92 16.36
C CYS A 638 -29.31 6.20 14.93
N ARG A 639 -28.45 5.97 13.94
CA ARG A 639 -28.79 6.01 12.51
C ARG A 639 -28.11 4.85 11.80
N LYS A 640 -28.79 4.27 10.82
CA LYS A 640 -28.23 3.25 9.93
C LYS A 640 -27.97 3.82 8.54
N ASN A 641 -26.92 3.35 7.87
CA ASN A 641 -26.66 3.68 6.48
C ASN A 641 -26.14 2.45 5.73
N VAL A 642 -26.82 2.08 4.65
CA VAL A 642 -26.40 0.97 3.78
C VAL A 642 -25.71 1.59 2.57
N LEU A 643 -24.40 1.40 2.45
CA LEU A 643 -23.63 2.04 1.39
C LEU A 643 -23.96 1.48 0.00
N GLY A 644 -24.37 0.21 -0.07
CA GLY A 644 -24.73 -0.46 -1.31
C GLY A 644 -23.63 -0.38 -2.36
N HIS A 645 -24.02 -0.14 -3.61
CA HIS A 645 -23.12 -0.18 -4.77
C HIS A 645 -22.15 1.00 -4.87
N MET A 646 -22.34 2.07 -4.08
CA MET A 646 -21.39 3.19 -4.05
C MET A 646 -19.96 2.73 -3.70
N GLN A 647 -19.85 1.62 -2.96
CA GLN A 647 -18.60 1.00 -2.56
C GLN A 647 -17.78 0.43 -3.73
N GLN A 648 -18.35 0.24 -4.92
CA GLN A 648 -17.56 -0.14 -6.10
C GLN A 648 -16.62 0.98 -6.56
N GLY A 649 -16.87 2.21 -6.08
CA GLY A 649 -16.19 3.41 -6.50
C GLY A 649 -16.65 3.86 -7.89
N GLY A 650 -16.14 5.02 -8.30
CA GLY A 650 -16.21 5.44 -9.70
C GLY A 650 -14.84 5.21 -10.32
N THR A 651 -13.98 6.20 -10.14
CA THR A 651 -12.62 6.20 -10.65
C THR A 651 -11.69 5.34 -9.77
N PRO A 652 -10.86 4.44 -10.34
CA PRO A 652 -9.92 3.62 -9.58
C PRO A 652 -8.82 4.45 -8.92
N THR A 653 -8.41 4.03 -7.73
CA THR A 653 -7.31 4.62 -6.97
C THR A 653 -5.96 4.40 -7.66
N PRO A 654 -4.92 5.21 -7.35
CA PRO A 654 -3.59 5.00 -7.90
C PRO A 654 -3.07 3.57 -7.65
N PHE A 655 -3.36 3.00 -6.47
CA PHE A 655 -3.00 1.63 -6.15
C PHE A 655 -3.67 0.63 -7.10
N ASP A 656 -5.00 0.66 -7.25
CA ASP A 656 -5.71 -0.30 -8.11
C ASP A 656 -5.33 -0.17 -9.59
N ARG A 657 -5.03 1.05 -10.07
CA ARG A 657 -4.52 1.27 -11.42
C ARG A 657 -3.15 0.64 -11.63
N ASN A 658 -2.21 0.92 -10.73
CA ASN A 658 -0.85 0.40 -10.82
C ASN A 658 -0.84 -1.12 -10.60
N PHE A 659 -1.55 -1.61 -9.58
CA PHE A 659 -1.67 -3.03 -9.29
C PHE A 659 -2.31 -3.79 -10.45
N GLY A 660 -3.42 -3.30 -11.00
CA GLY A 660 -4.03 -3.89 -12.20
C GLY A 660 -3.07 -3.93 -13.38
N THR A 661 -2.35 -2.83 -13.64
CA THR A 661 -1.33 -2.78 -14.70
C THR A 661 -0.25 -3.84 -14.51
N LYS A 662 0.31 -3.96 -13.30
CA LYS A 662 1.34 -4.96 -13.00
C LYS A 662 0.83 -6.39 -13.13
N MET A 663 -0.39 -6.66 -12.65
CA MET A 663 -1.01 -7.98 -12.74
C MET A 663 -1.26 -8.37 -14.20
N GLY A 664 -1.82 -7.47 -15.02
CA GLY A 664 -2.04 -7.72 -16.43
C GLY A 664 -0.75 -7.96 -17.21
N SER A 665 0.29 -7.15 -16.96
CA SER A 665 1.61 -7.36 -17.59
C SER A 665 2.22 -8.71 -17.22
N LYS A 666 2.26 -9.03 -15.92
CA LYS A 666 2.90 -10.25 -15.44
C LYS A 666 2.14 -11.51 -15.87
N ALA A 667 0.81 -11.46 -15.91
CA ALA A 667 -0.03 -12.54 -16.38
C ALA A 667 0.29 -12.94 -17.83
N VAL A 668 0.42 -11.97 -18.72
CA VAL A 668 0.71 -12.24 -20.13
C VAL A 668 2.14 -12.71 -20.34
N LEU A 669 3.13 -12.13 -19.65
CA LEU A 669 4.51 -12.63 -19.73
C LEU A 669 4.62 -14.10 -19.32
N TRP A 670 3.94 -14.48 -18.24
CA TRP A 670 3.89 -15.88 -17.79
C TRP A 670 3.16 -16.78 -18.79
N ILE A 671 2.04 -16.32 -19.38
CA ILE A 671 1.37 -17.05 -20.46
C ILE A 671 2.31 -17.25 -21.65
N THR A 672 3.04 -16.21 -22.08
CA THR A 672 3.98 -16.30 -23.20
C THR A 672 5.07 -17.34 -22.94
N GLU A 673 5.60 -17.39 -21.73
CA GLU A 673 6.58 -18.41 -21.32
C GLU A 673 5.94 -19.81 -21.31
N LYS A 674 4.78 -19.96 -20.66
CA LYS A 674 4.07 -21.24 -20.59
C LYS A 674 3.68 -21.77 -21.96
N LEU A 675 3.22 -20.92 -22.87
CA LEU A 675 2.88 -21.29 -24.23
C LEU A 675 4.08 -21.88 -24.97
N LYS A 676 5.29 -21.36 -24.75
CA LYS A 676 6.51 -21.94 -25.34
C LYS A 676 6.83 -23.32 -24.77
N GLU A 677 6.59 -23.54 -23.48
CA GLU A 677 6.84 -24.82 -22.81
C GLU A 677 5.88 -25.93 -23.29
N VAL A 678 4.61 -25.57 -23.52
CA VAL A 678 3.53 -26.52 -23.87
C VAL A 678 3.29 -26.65 -25.38
N TYR A 679 3.97 -25.85 -26.20
CA TYR A 679 3.91 -25.97 -27.65
C TYR A 679 4.66 -27.23 -28.11
N ARG A 680 3.93 -28.22 -28.64
CA ARG A 680 4.49 -29.49 -29.10
C ARG A 680 3.85 -29.90 -30.42
N HIS A 681 4.66 -30.31 -31.40
CA HIS A 681 4.19 -30.88 -32.67
C HIS A 681 3.15 -30.01 -33.42
N GLY A 682 3.27 -28.68 -33.33
CA GLY A 682 2.36 -27.75 -34.00
C GLY A 682 1.05 -27.46 -33.25
N ARG A 683 0.84 -28.05 -32.07
CA ARG A 683 -0.35 -27.85 -31.22
C ARG A 683 0.04 -27.41 -29.81
N ILE A 684 -0.88 -26.71 -29.15
CA ILE A 684 -0.78 -26.33 -27.73
C ILE A 684 -1.57 -27.34 -26.92
N PHE A 685 -0.91 -27.97 -25.94
CA PHE A 685 -1.56 -28.92 -25.05
C PHE A 685 -0.98 -28.81 -23.63
N ALA A 686 -1.79 -28.32 -22.70
CA ALA A 686 -1.38 -27.91 -21.36
C ALA A 686 -2.30 -28.51 -20.28
N ASN A 687 -2.12 -29.79 -19.98
CA ASN A 687 -2.95 -30.52 -18.99
C ASN A 687 -2.31 -30.67 -17.59
N THR A 688 -1.26 -29.92 -17.28
CA THR A 688 -0.62 -29.96 -15.96
C THR A 688 -1.29 -28.95 -15.00
N PRO A 689 -1.26 -29.18 -13.68
CA PRO A 689 -1.84 -28.24 -12.71
C PRO A 689 -1.23 -26.84 -12.77
N ASP A 690 0.07 -26.74 -13.07
CA ASP A 690 0.79 -25.48 -13.19
C ASP A 690 0.47 -24.71 -14.49
N SER A 691 -0.32 -25.27 -15.41
CA SER A 691 -0.79 -24.54 -16.60
C SER A 691 -2.01 -23.66 -16.34
N ALA A 692 -2.65 -23.79 -15.17
CA ALA A 692 -3.83 -23.00 -14.81
C ALA A 692 -3.71 -22.44 -13.39
N CYS A 693 -3.39 -21.15 -13.28
CA CYS A 693 -2.97 -20.53 -12.02
C CYS A 693 -3.77 -19.28 -11.65
N VAL A 694 -3.88 -18.99 -10.35
CA VAL A 694 -4.18 -17.64 -9.85
C VAL A 694 -2.88 -16.86 -9.76
N LEU A 695 -2.83 -15.69 -10.38
CA LEU A 695 -1.79 -14.70 -10.15
C LEU A 695 -2.20 -13.86 -8.93
N GLY A 696 -1.63 -14.17 -7.77
CA GLY A 696 -1.93 -13.49 -6.51
C GLY A 696 -0.70 -12.80 -5.91
N MET A 697 -0.93 -11.80 -5.05
CA MET A 697 0.11 -11.20 -4.23
C MET A 697 0.17 -11.91 -2.88
N LYS A 698 1.30 -12.52 -2.53
CA LYS A 698 1.55 -13.05 -1.18
C LYS A 698 2.74 -12.34 -0.55
N LYS A 699 2.50 -11.69 0.59
CA LYS A 699 3.47 -10.84 1.32
C LYS A 699 4.05 -9.73 0.45
N ARG A 700 5.11 -10.02 -0.31
CA ARG A 700 5.86 -9.09 -1.16
C ARG A 700 5.99 -9.54 -2.62
N ALA A 701 5.54 -10.74 -2.95
CA ALA A 701 5.78 -11.36 -4.25
C ALA A 701 4.47 -11.63 -4.97
N LEU A 702 4.45 -11.33 -6.27
CA LEU A 702 3.42 -11.83 -7.18
C LEU A 702 3.76 -13.27 -7.54
N THR A 703 2.90 -14.21 -7.14
CA THR A 703 3.10 -15.65 -7.27
C THR A 703 1.98 -16.28 -8.09
N PHE A 704 2.33 -17.21 -8.96
CA PHE A 704 1.38 -18.07 -9.66
C PHE A 704 1.15 -19.32 -8.81
N GLN A 705 -0.11 -19.60 -8.49
CA GLN A 705 -0.50 -20.77 -7.71
C GLN A 705 -1.53 -21.58 -8.49
N PRO A 706 -1.35 -22.89 -8.68
CA PRO A 706 -2.33 -23.75 -9.36
C PRO A 706 -3.73 -23.60 -8.76
N LEU A 707 -4.73 -23.46 -9.62
CA LEU A 707 -6.13 -23.32 -9.19
C LEU A 707 -6.57 -24.51 -8.32
N ALA A 708 -6.14 -25.71 -8.69
CA ALA A 708 -6.45 -26.96 -8.01
C ALA A 708 -5.92 -27.01 -6.57
N GLU A 709 -4.71 -26.49 -6.31
CA GLU A 709 -4.10 -26.47 -4.97
C GLU A 709 -4.83 -25.49 -4.03
N LEU A 710 -5.39 -24.42 -4.57
CA LEU A 710 -6.12 -23.43 -3.78
C LEU A 710 -7.47 -23.95 -3.24
N LYS A 711 -7.97 -25.10 -3.75
CA LYS A 711 -9.23 -25.70 -3.27
C LYS A 711 -9.18 -25.98 -1.77
N GLU A 712 -8.04 -26.45 -1.26
CA GLU A 712 -7.88 -26.78 0.17
C GLU A 712 -7.95 -25.53 1.06
N GLN A 713 -7.56 -24.38 0.53
CA GLN A 713 -7.56 -23.08 1.23
C GLN A 713 -8.90 -22.32 1.07
N THR A 714 -9.88 -22.91 0.38
CA THR A 714 -11.12 -22.24 0.00
C THR A 714 -12.32 -22.75 0.79
N ASP A 715 -13.15 -21.84 1.29
CA ASP A 715 -14.52 -22.12 1.70
C ASP A 715 -15.45 -21.80 0.52
N PHE A 716 -15.94 -22.84 -0.14
CA PHE A 716 -16.82 -22.71 -1.31
C PHE A 716 -18.25 -22.29 -0.94
N VAL A 717 -18.71 -22.63 0.27
CA VAL A 717 -20.07 -22.33 0.73
C VAL A 717 -20.19 -20.82 0.95
N HIS A 718 -19.23 -20.25 1.67
CA HIS A 718 -19.23 -18.83 2.01
C HIS A 718 -18.42 -17.97 1.03
N ARG A 719 -17.71 -18.61 0.08
CA ARG A 719 -16.95 -17.96 -1.00
C ARG A 719 -15.84 -17.05 -0.47
N ILE A 720 -15.04 -17.57 0.47
CA ILE A 720 -13.95 -16.85 1.13
C ILE A 720 -12.70 -17.76 1.28
N PRO A 721 -11.51 -17.18 1.44
CA PRO A 721 -10.35 -17.96 1.88
C PRO A 721 -10.50 -18.38 3.35
N LYS A 722 -10.02 -19.57 3.70
CA LYS A 722 -10.05 -20.09 5.08
C LYS A 722 -9.15 -19.31 6.05
N THR A 723 -8.10 -18.67 5.52
CA THR A 723 -7.13 -17.89 6.31
C THR A 723 -6.93 -16.51 5.70
N SER A 724 -7.00 -15.47 6.52
CA SER A 724 -6.92 -14.07 6.10
C SER A 724 -5.94 -13.28 6.94
N TRP A 725 -4.97 -12.62 6.31
CA TRP A 725 -3.88 -11.91 6.98
C TRP A 725 -4.35 -10.71 7.82
N TRP A 726 -5.50 -10.12 7.49
CA TRP A 726 -6.02 -8.89 8.09
C TRP A 726 -6.80 -9.15 9.39
N LEU A 727 -7.17 -10.40 9.68
CA LEU A 727 -7.85 -10.77 10.93
C LEU A 727 -6.99 -10.45 12.16
N LYS A 728 -5.66 -10.56 12.04
CA LYS A 728 -4.70 -10.20 13.09
C LYS A 728 -4.73 -8.70 13.46
N LEU A 729 -5.35 -7.85 12.64
CA LEU A 729 -5.50 -6.43 12.93
C LEU A 729 -6.73 -6.12 13.80
N ARG A 730 -7.65 -7.08 14.00
CA ARG A 730 -8.87 -6.87 14.79
C ARG A 730 -8.61 -6.54 16.26
N PRO A 731 -7.65 -7.19 16.97
CA PRO A 731 -7.29 -6.79 18.32
C PRO A 731 -6.82 -5.32 18.37
N ILE A 732 -5.98 -4.90 17.40
CA ILE A 732 -5.49 -3.52 17.30
C ILE A 732 -6.66 -2.54 17.18
N MET A 733 -7.65 -2.84 16.33
CA MET A 733 -8.84 -1.99 16.18
C MET A 733 -9.59 -1.82 17.51
N LYS A 734 -9.83 -2.91 18.25
CA LYS A 734 -10.50 -2.88 19.56
C LYS A 734 -9.66 -2.12 20.62
N ILE A 735 -8.34 -2.31 20.65
CA ILE A 735 -7.43 -1.55 21.54
C ILE A 735 -7.54 -0.05 21.23
N LEU A 736 -7.41 0.33 19.96
CA LEU A 736 -7.55 1.71 19.52
C LEU A 736 -8.95 2.28 19.76
N ALA A 737 -9.96 1.47 20.03
CA ALA A 737 -11.31 1.89 20.40
C ALA A 737 -11.55 1.93 21.93
N LYS A 738 -10.55 1.58 22.77
CA LYS A 738 -10.62 1.56 24.26
C LYS A 738 -11.40 0.36 24.83
N TYR A 739 -11.40 -0.78 24.14
CA TYR A 739 -11.90 -2.03 24.73
C TYR A 739 -10.83 -2.65 25.64
N ASN A 740 -11.28 -3.27 26.74
CA ASN A 740 -10.41 -4.00 27.65
C ASN A 740 -10.15 -5.41 27.10
N ILE A 741 -9.06 -5.58 26.35
CA ILE A 741 -8.66 -6.87 25.77
C ILE A 741 -7.15 -7.07 25.93
N SER A 742 -6.74 -8.22 26.45
CA SER A 742 -5.31 -8.54 26.57
C SER A 742 -4.62 -8.42 25.21
N LEU A 743 -3.61 -7.57 25.14
CA LEU A 743 -2.74 -7.46 23.99
C LEU A 743 -1.80 -8.65 24.06
N ASP A 744 -1.83 -9.52 23.04
CA ASP A 744 -0.88 -10.61 22.95
C ASP A 744 0.50 -10.02 22.62
N THR A 745 1.38 -9.99 23.60
CA THR A 745 2.76 -9.49 23.48
C THR A 745 3.76 -10.64 23.27
N SER A 746 3.29 -11.86 22.97
CA SER A 746 4.17 -13.03 22.82
C SER A 746 4.94 -13.06 21.49
N GLU A 747 4.44 -12.40 20.45
CA GLU A 747 5.15 -12.26 19.17
C GLU A 747 6.11 -11.07 19.20
N HIS A 748 7.40 -11.35 19.39
CA HIS A 748 8.45 -10.34 19.25
C HIS A 748 8.81 -10.14 17.78
N ALA A 749 8.62 -8.91 17.28
CA ALA A 749 9.16 -8.52 15.98
C ALA A 749 10.68 -8.37 16.10
N HIS A 750 11.43 -9.35 15.56
CA HIS A 750 12.88 -9.28 15.51
C HIS A 750 13.34 -8.13 14.60
N MET A 751 14.45 -7.49 14.98
CA MET A 751 15.09 -6.48 14.16
C MET A 751 15.69 -7.13 12.92
N GLU A 752 15.28 -6.69 11.74
CA GLU A 752 15.80 -7.20 10.46
C GLU A 752 16.86 -6.26 9.89
N HIS A 753 17.88 -6.80 9.23
CA HIS A 753 18.89 -5.99 8.53
C HIS A 753 18.42 -5.62 7.12
N VAL A 754 18.71 -4.38 6.71
CA VAL A 754 18.26 -3.82 5.41
C VAL A 754 18.85 -4.60 4.23
N ILE A 755 20.13 -4.97 4.37
CA ILE A 755 20.82 -5.85 3.44
C ILE A 755 20.98 -7.18 4.17
N LYS A 756 20.28 -8.23 3.71
CA LYS A 756 20.70 -9.60 4.03
C LYS A 756 22.11 -9.76 3.48
N LYS A 757 23.14 -9.52 4.28
CA LYS A 757 24.52 -9.87 3.93
C LYS A 757 24.48 -11.32 3.46
N ARG A 758 24.72 -11.56 2.17
CA ARG A 758 25.09 -12.88 1.68
C ARG A 758 26.47 -13.18 2.28
N VAL A 759 26.50 -13.62 3.54
CA VAL A 759 27.67 -14.32 4.06
C VAL A 759 27.51 -15.78 3.65
N SER A 760 27.78 -16.03 2.37
CA SER A 760 28.33 -17.30 1.93
C SER A 760 29.78 -17.00 1.54
N MET A 761 30.64 -16.78 2.54
CA MET A 761 32.05 -17.05 2.33
C MET A 761 32.26 -18.53 2.68
N PRO A 762 32.78 -19.35 1.75
CA PRO A 762 33.27 -20.67 2.12
C PRO A 762 34.33 -20.48 3.21
N ALA A 763 34.22 -21.22 4.31
CA ALA A 763 35.31 -21.31 5.27
C ALA A 763 36.61 -21.67 4.52
N PRO A 764 37.75 -21.04 4.83
CA PRO A 764 39.02 -21.46 4.26
C PRO A 764 39.22 -22.93 4.65
N LEU A 765 39.45 -23.79 3.65
CA LEU A 765 39.89 -25.16 3.84
C LEU A 765 41.15 -25.14 4.71
N MET A 766 40.98 -25.38 6.02
CA MET A 766 42.09 -25.78 6.87
C MET A 766 42.61 -27.10 6.31
N LYS A 767 43.84 -27.06 5.80
CA LYS A 767 44.63 -28.23 5.44
C LYS A 767 44.59 -29.21 6.63
N LYS A 768 44.01 -30.39 6.43
CA LYS A 768 44.18 -31.52 7.34
C LYS A 768 45.68 -31.80 7.46
N ALA A 769 46.22 -31.58 8.65
CA ALA A 769 47.53 -32.12 9.01
C ALA A 769 47.42 -33.65 9.02
N CYS A 770 48.40 -34.33 8.39
CA CYS A 770 48.57 -35.78 8.46
C CYS A 770 48.67 -36.25 9.92
N PRO A 771 48.17 -37.45 10.25
CA PRO A 771 48.41 -38.07 11.55
C PRO A 771 49.88 -38.54 11.64
N PRO A 772 50.52 -38.46 12.82
CA PRO A 772 51.83 -39.06 13.02
C PRO A 772 51.68 -40.59 13.11
N THR A 773 52.48 -41.28 12.29
CA THR A 773 52.74 -42.70 12.38
C THR A 773 53.40 -43.03 13.72
N LYS A 774 52.79 -43.90 14.51
CA LYS A 774 53.46 -44.62 15.60
C LYS A 774 54.24 -45.78 14.98
N HIS A 775 55.56 -45.74 15.10
CA HIS A 775 56.39 -46.94 15.21
C HIS A 775 57.12 -46.88 16.55
N GLU A 776 57.15 -48.03 17.18
CA GLU A 776 57.76 -48.40 18.46
C GLU A 776 59.28 -48.20 18.43
N GLU A 777 59.90 -47.93 19.60
CA GLU A 777 60.93 -48.79 20.23
C GLU A 777 61.62 -48.07 21.41
N GLU A 778 61.69 -48.82 22.53
CA GLU A 778 62.82 -48.97 23.48
C GLU A 778 63.36 -47.75 24.25
N GLU A 779 62.97 -47.62 25.53
CA GLU A 779 63.76 -47.97 26.76
C GLU A 779 63.08 -47.39 28.02
#